data_AF-A0A959KA71-F1
#
_entry.id   AF-A0A959KA71-F1
#
_cell.length_a   1.000
_cell.length_b   1.000
_cell.length_c   1.000
_cell.angle_alpha   90.00
_cell.angle_beta   90.00
_cell.angle_gamma   90.00
#
_symmetry.space_group_name_H-M   'P 1'
#
loop_
_entity.id
_entity.type
_entity.pdbx_description
1 polymer ?
#
loop_
_entity_poly.entity_id
_entity_poly.type
_entity_poly.pdbx_seq_one_letter_code
_entity_poly.pdbx_strand_id
1 'polypeptide(L)'
;MSIRNVILGLALVLGTIPVRAGNPARILLCGQRLLDGTGMTRPEANALREQLNALSSNDLIVNAFRGGEDTKALPVNQDLIFLMPDWVDQLSDGIAGLNDTLTWYEYWVRIIGAVQQKNPHSRYILCLPPRMASADNSGLDSIWQALNRPKLLELANHWGWETVDLHLILTAHPEYWQDDRHLSSIGAGVIARRFYETIDQQRFAALKVPLPGTPFDYYGYSGMEGRQDDRIWRIVSPKYAAAGHPWIWRMRFWGHEPQTEIALLERGYYLVYCDAAEWYGNEANMQLWDWFYYQLLAAGLAQKGILEGFSRGGMYAYRWMLHRPESVAGVYADAPVLDMKSWPGGKGLGPGSQQDWDLFKKDFNLPSEADAMAFTGNPLDQVKQIADLRIPLLHVVGDADKIVPVDENTNRFVAGVRAAGGDVRVIHKPGIDHHPHSLPDPTPIVNFVQECYGSKINWAALPAPGNEYRSAAGWQAGMEWHSLFTEMNALSHSVDSVDMLLFGNSITQSIGGPGRSVAHRPGEAAFMEAFMDWEWYNFGISGDRTQHLRWRIRNGSWAELHPKYVVITIGVNNIPADQVAEIFQGITGIVEDIRAKDSRVKILVVGPLPTKDRTSENRRTFDHVHKLLAAFPFPKGAIYDPLAYGLLDANGDLPANYFSKDGIHLLPDGYAEYARLLRKALEQMHE
;
A
#
# COMPACT_ATOMS: atom_id res chain seq x y z
N MET A 1 -12.44 -17.47 -27.86
CA MET A 1 -11.35 -16.47 -27.91
C MET A 1 -10.13 -17.12 -27.25
N SER A 2 -9.04 -17.31 -27.99
CA SER A 2 -7.95 -18.22 -27.61
C SER A 2 -7.05 -17.66 -26.51
N ILE A 3 -6.77 -18.48 -25.48
CA ILE A 3 -5.86 -18.25 -24.33
C ILE A 3 -4.44 -17.84 -24.75
N ARG A 4 -4.11 -17.97 -26.03
CA ARG A 4 -2.84 -17.53 -26.63
C ARG A 4 -2.70 -16.00 -26.80
N ASN A 5 -3.78 -15.24 -26.69
CA ASN A 5 -3.76 -13.76 -26.82
C ASN A 5 -3.65 -12.99 -25.49
N VAL A 6 -3.55 -13.70 -24.36
CA VAL A 6 -3.30 -13.09 -23.03
C VAL A 6 -1.81 -13.13 -22.65
N ILE A 7 -0.99 -13.90 -23.36
CA ILE A 7 0.43 -14.14 -23.03
C ILE A 7 1.40 -13.33 -23.91
N LEU A 8 0.90 -12.44 -24.79
CA LEU A 8 1.74 -11.66 -25.73
C LEU A 8 1.60 -10.12 -25.59
N GLY A 9 1.18 -9.64 -24.42
CA GLY A 9 0.99 -8.21 -24.14
C GLY A 9 1.96 -7.57 -23.12
N LEU A 10 3.08 -8.22 -22.78
CA LEU A 10 3.96 -7.77 -21.68
C LEU A 10 5.46 -7.71 -22.03
N ALA A 11 5.78 -7.61 -23.31
CA ALA A 11 7.17 -7.48 -23.77
C ALA A 11 7.29 -6.35 -24.81
N LEU A 12 7.15 -5.10 -24.36
CA LEU A 12 7.73 -3.89 -25.01
C LEU A 12 7.41 -2.65 -24.16
N VAL A 13 8.11 -2.50 -23.04
CA VAL A 13 8.49 -1.18 -22.54
C VAL A 13 10.01 -1.10 -22.70
N LEU A 14 10.44 -0.90 -23.95
CA LEU A 14 11.77 -0.39 -24.22
C LEU A 14 11.72 1.11 -23.90
N GLY A 15 12.41 1.49 -22.83
CA GLY A 15 12.56 2.88 -22.43
C GLY A 15 12.52 3.15 -20.93
N THR A 16 12.83 2.18 -20.06
CA THR A 16 13.40 2.57 -18.76
C THR A 16 14.79 3.12 -19.07
N ILE A 17 15.02 4.41 -18.81
CA ILE A 17 16.38 4.85 -18.49
C ILE A 17 16.62 4.23 -17.11
N PRO A 18 17.44 3.18 -16.98
CA PRO A 18 17.80 2.69 -15.66
C PRO A 18 18.42 3.85 -14.88
N VAL A 19 18.09 3.95 -13.59
CA VAL A 19 18.98 4.65 -12.64
C VAL A 19 20.37 4.06 -12.90
N ARG A 20 21.29 4.97 -13.25
CA ARG A 20 22.52 4.74 -14.00
C ARG A 20 23.27 3.47 -13.56
N ALA A 21 23.81 2.73 -14.53
CA ALA A 21 25.07 2.03 -14.32
C ALA A 21 26.12 3.08 -13.92
N GLY A 22 26.33 3.25 -12.61
CA GLY A 22 27.02 4.36 -11.99
C GLY A 22 26.93 4.24 -10.47
N ASN A 23 27.83 4.90 -9.75
CA ASN A 23 27.97 4.77 -8.28
C ASN A 23 26.62 4.82 -7.54
N PRO A 24 26.48 4.07 -6.42
CA PRO A 24 25.26 4.05 -5.62
C PRO A 24 24.86 5.45 -5.15
N ALA A 25 23.57 5.74 -5.14
CA ALA A 25 23.04 7.05 -4.74
C ALA A 25 23.26 7.28 -3.25
N ARG A 26 23.79 8.45 -2.91
CA ARG A 26 24.15 8.84 -1.54
C ARG A 26 22.99 9.59 -0.92
N ILE A 27 22.32 8.97 0.03
CA ILE A 27 21.15 9.52 0.71
C ILE A 27 21.57 10.00 2.09
N LEU A 28 21.15 11.19 2.49
CA LEU A 28 21.29 11.67 3.87
C LEU A 28 19.93 11.81 4.53
N LEU A 29 19.78 11.12 5.65
CA LEU A 29 18.69 11.33 6.59
C LEU A 29 19.15 12.33 7.66
N CYS A 30 18.53 13.51 7.72
CA CYS A 30 18.88 14.56 8.67
C CYS A 30 17.70 14.80 9.62
N GLY A 31 17.77 14.28 10.84
CA GLY A 31 16.68 14.29 11.84
C GLY A 31 17.23 14.21 13.26
N GLN A 32 16.42 14.02 14.29
CA GLN A 32 16.90 13.65 15.63
C GLN A 32 16.30 12.31 16.07
N ARG A 33 15.11 12.35 16.65
CA ARG A 33 14.39 11.25 17.30
C ARG A 33 13.93 10.17 16.34
N LEU A 34 13.49 10.53 15.13
CA LEU A 34 13.08 9.50 14.14
C LEU A 34 14.26 8.66 13.65
N LEU A 35 15.48 9.16 13.82
CA LEU A 35 16.73 8.44 13.57
C LEU A 35 17.29 7.77 14.84
N ASP A 36 16.66 8.02 15.98
CA ASP A 36 17.06 7.42 17.23
C ASP A 36 16.52 5.99 17.31
N GLY A 37 17.44 5.04 17.44
CA GLY A 37 17.15 3.63 17.63
C GLY A 37 17.02 3.26 19.11
N THR A 38 17.04 4.24 20.01
CA THR A 38 16.93 4.01 21.46
C THR A 38 15.64 3.24 21.79
N GLY A 39 15.76 2.23 22.66
CA GLY A 39 14.66 1.33 23.02
C GLY A 39 14.31 0.26 21.98
N MET A 40 14.72 0.46 20.71
CA MET A 40 14.40 -0.47 19.63
C MET A 40 15.09 -1.82 19.83
N THR A 41 14.38 -2.89 19.48
CA THR A 41 15.00 -4.21 19.41
C THR A 41 15.92 -4.27 18.18
N ARG A 42 17.21 -4.58 18.39
CA ARG A 42 18.26 -4.61 17.34
C ARG A 42 18.30 -3.36 16.45
N PRO A 43 18.58 -2.17 17.00
CA PRO A 43 18.60 -0.93 16.22
C PRO A 43 19.60 -0.98 15.06
N GLU A 44 20.66 -1.78 15.16
CA GLU A 44 21.64 -2.01 14.10
C GLU A 44 21.08 -2.72 12.84
N ALA A 45 19.86 -3.26 12.92
CA ALA A 45 19.14 -3.86 11.81
C ALA A 45 17.78 -3.20 11.56
N ASN A 46 17.13 -2.71 12.62
CA ASN A 46 15.75 -2.22 12.57
C ASN A 46 15.59 -0.70 12.51
N ALA A 47 16.66 0.08 12.77
CA ALA A 47 16.56 1.52 12.67
C ALA A 47 16.23 1.98 11.24
N LEU A 48 15.59 3.15 11.12
CA LEU A 48 15.11 3.69 9.84
C LEU A 48 16.19 3.68 8.74
N ARG A 49 17.42 4.07 9.09
CA ARG A 49 18.57 4.04 8.18
C ARG A 49 18.80 2.64 7.60
N GLU A 50 18.82 1.63 8.46
CA GLU A 50 19.16 0.25 8.10
C GLU A 50 18.04 -0.38 7.27
N GLN A 51 16.78 -0.13 7.66
CA GLN A 51 15.60 -0.56 6.91
C GLN A 51 15.58 0.05 5.50
N LEU A 52 15.88 1.35 5.36
CA LEU A 52 15.95 1.99 4.05
C LEU A 52 17.12 1.46 3.21
N ASN A 53 18.29 1.26 3.83
CA ASN A 53 19.45 0.72 3.16
C ASN A 53 19.19 -0.68 2.59
N ALA A 54 18.45 -1.51 3.34
CA ALA A 54 18.13 -2.88 2.97
C ALA A 54 17.18 -3.02 1.77
N LEU A 55 16.39 -1.99 1.43
CA LEU A 55 15.44 -2.03 0.32
C LEU A 55 16.08 -1.97 -1.08
N SER A 56 17.37 -1.62 -1.19
CA SER A 56 17.98 -1.25 -2.49
C SER A 56 18.99 -2.23 -3.08
N SER A 57 19.20 -3.41 -2.50
CA SER A 57 20.14 -4.42 -3.02
C SER A 57 21.50 -3.86 -3.53
N ASN A 58 22.08 -2.91 -2.79
CA ASN A 58 23.37 -2.22 -3.00
C ASN A 58 23.37 -0.91 -3.83
N ASP A 59 22.21 -0.39 -4.23
CA ASP A 59 22.14 0.84 -5.04
C ASP A 59 22.10 2.14 -4.21
N LEU A 60 21.94 2.05 -2.88
CA LEU A 60 21.93 3.19 -1.97
C LEU A 60 23.07 3.13 -0.95
N ILE A 61 23.63 4.30 -0.64
CA ILE A 61 24.45 4.54 0.55
C ILE A 61 23.67 5.50 1.43
N VAL A 62 23.05 4.97 2.51
CA VAL A 62 22.28 5.79 3.44
C VAL A 62 23.18 6.26 4.59
N ASN A 63 23.35 7.57 4.69
CA ASN A 63 23.98 8.27 5.80
C ASN A 63 22.91 8.87 6.71
N ALA A 64 23.24 9.06 7.98
CA ALA A 64 22.39 9.74 8.94
C ALA A 64 23.20 10.86 9.61
N PHE A 65 22.53 11.97 9.93
CA PHE A 65 23.04 13.03 10.77
C PHE A 65 21.99 13.36 11.82
N ARG A 66 22.35 13.26 13.10
CA ARG A 66 21.45 13.55 14.20
C ARG A 66 21.58 15.02 14.60
N GLY A 67 20.50 15.77 14.56
CA GLY A 67 20.48 17.14 15.04
C GLY A 67 20.96 17.21 16.50
N GLY A 68 21.99 18.00 16.76
CA GLY A 68 22.69 18.07 18.04
C GLY A 68 24.16 17.65 17.92
N GLU A 69 24.49 16.91 16.86
CA GLU A 69 25.87 16.66 16.46
C GLU A 69 26.55 17.94 15.92
N ASP A 70 27.87 18.01 16.04
CA ASP A 70 28.66 19.11 15.45
C ASP A 70 28.44 19.11 13.92
N THR A 71 28.01 20.23 13.35
CA THR A 71 27.79 20.38 11.91
C THR A 71 29.06 20.12 11.09
N LYS A 72 30.25 20.11 11.71
CA LYS A 72 31.48 19.61 11.07
C LYS A 72 31.40 18.14 10.67
N ALA A 73 30.65 17.31 11.37
CA ALA A 73 30.45 15.89 11.07
C ALA A 73 29.46 15.62 9.92
N LEU A 74 28.72 16.64 9.45
CA LEU A 74 27.77 16.50 8.35
C LEU A 74 28.45 15.87 7.10
N PRO A 75 27.88 14.78 6.55
CA PRO A 75 28.31 14.19 5.29
C PRO A 75 28.23 15.20 4.14
N VAL A 76 29.19 15.11 3.22
CA VAL A 76 29.25 15.90 1.97
C VAL A 76 28.92 15.04 0.77
N ASN A 77 28.65 15.68 -0.38
CA ASN A 77 28.38 15.04 -1.67
C ASN A 77 27.24 14.01 -1.58
N GLN A 78 26.11 14.42 -1.03
CA GLN A 78 24.88 13.63 -1.01
C GLN A 78 24.05 13.95 -2.27
N ASP A 79 23.36 12.97 -2.83
CA ASP A 79 22.51 13.14 -3.99
C ASP A 79 21.09 13.56 -3.57
N LEU A 80 20.61 13.00 -2.46
CA LEU A 80 19.28 13.26 -1.91
C LEU A 80 19.35 13.43 -0.39
N ILE A 81 18.59 14.39 0.13
CA ILE A 81 18.55 14.69 1.56
C ILE A 81 17.10 14.75 2.03
N PHE A 82 16.76 13.89 3.00
CA PHE A 82 15.52 13.97 3.77
C PHE A 82 15.78 14.81 5.01
N LEU A 83 15.16 15.99 5.06
CA LEU A 83 15.15 16.89 6.21
C LEU A 83 13.94 16.52 7.07
N MET A 84 14.19 16.01 8.27
CA MET A 84 13.16 15.54 9.20
C MET A 84 13.19 16.40 10.47
N PRO A 85 12.63 17.61 10.42
CA PRO A 85 12.47 18.43 11.60
C PRO A 85 11.46 17.80 12.55
N ASP A 86 11.93 16.94 13.45
CA ASP A 86 11.11 16.22 14.41
C ASP A 86 10.94 16.98 15.74
N TRP A 87 10.11 16.42 16.63
CA TRP A 87 9.79 17.00 17.92
C TRP A 87 11.04 17.08 18.79
N VAL A 88 11.41 18.28 19.18
CA VAL A 88 12.31 18.52 20.32
C VAL A 88 11.40 18.87 21.49
N ASP A 89 11.53 18.22 22.65
CA ASP A 89 10.68 18.43 23.86
C ASP A 89 10.73 19.85 24.45
N GLN A 90 11.32 20.83 23.76
CA GLN A 90 11.62 22.14 24.30
C GLN A 90 10.75 23.22 23.64
N LEU A 91 9.49 23.28 24.07
CA LEU A 91 8.82 24.59 24.20
C LEU A 91 9.29 25.34 25.46
N SER A 92 10.10 24.71 26.31
CA SER A 92 10.82 25.34 27.42
C SER A 92 12.11 24.55 27.70
N ASP A 93 13.19 25.29 27.95
CA ASP A 93 14.50 24.84 28.45
C ASP A 93 15.47 24.24 27.42
N GLY A 94 16.20 25.13 26.74
CA GLY A 94 17.53 24.99 26.11
C GLY A 94 18.05 23.60 25.74
N ILE A 95 18.47 23.43 24.48
CA ILE A 95 19.01 22.18 23.95
C ILE A 95 20.25 21.80 24.77
N ALA A 96 20.20 20.68 25.48
CA ALA A 96 21.33 20.20 26.28
C ALA A 96 22.54 19.99 25.37
N GLY A 97 23.55 20.87 25.48
CA GLY A 97 24.77 20.84 24.66
C GLY A 97 24.95 22.03 23.70
N LEU A 98 23.93 22.87 23.52
CA LEU A 98 24.06 24.15 22.81
C LEU A 98 23.70 25.27 23.80
N ASN A 99 24.66 26.14 24.11
CA ASN A 99 24.47 27.34 24.94
C ASN A 99 23.50 28.40 24.33
N ASP A 100 22.68 28.03 23.34
CA ASP A 100 21.95 28.96 22.48
C ASP A 100 20.45 29.00 22.81
N THR A 101 19.93 30.23 22.95
CA THR A 101 18.53 30.63 23.19
C THR A 101 17.62 30.48 21.96
N LEU A 102 17.94 29.58 21.02
CA LEU A 102 17.24 29.47 19.74
C LEU A 102 15.89 28.77 19.92
N THR A 103 14.87 29.27 19.23
CA THR A 103 13.60 28.56 19.06
C THR A 103 13.79 27.30 18.21
N TRP A 104 12.89 26.32 18.32
CA TRP A 104 12.90 25.11 17.48
C TRP A 104 13.03 25.43 15.98
N TYR A 105 12.33 26.46 15.51
CA TYR A 105 12.36 26.86 14.10
C TYR A 105 13.73 27.42 13.71
N GLU A 106 14.31 28.32 14.51
CA GLU A 106 15.64 28.90 14.24
C GLU A 106 16.75 27.84 14.28
N TYR A 107 16.64 26.88 15.19
CA TYR A 107 17.53 25.73 15.25
C TYR A 107 17.51 24.94 13.93
N TRP A 108 16.33 24.59 13.42
CA TRP A 108 16.21 23.84 12.18
C TRP A 108 16.64 24.65 10.96
N VAL A 109 16.35 25.95 10.90
CA VAL A 109 16.87 26.83 9.85
C VAL A 109 18.41 26.83 9.83
N ARG A 110 19.06 26.86 11.00
CA ARG A 110 20.54 26.76 11.10
C ARG A 110 21.07 25.42 10.61
N ILE A 111 20.46 24.29 11.00
CA ILE A 111 20.86 22.96 10.54
C ILE A 111 20.70 22.85 9.02
N ILE A 112 19.54 23.27 8.49
CA ILE A 112 19.25 23.27 7.07
C ILE A 112 20.28 24.10 6.30
N GLY A 113 20.63 25.30 6.79
CA GLY A 113 21.65 26.14 6.17
C GLY A 113 23.03 25.45 6.12
N ALA A 114 23.44 24.77 7.18
CA ALA A 114 24.69 24.01 7.20
C ALA A 114 24.68 22.82 6.23
N VAL A 115 23.55 22.11 6.15
CA VAL A 115 23.36 21.00 5.21
C VAL A 115 23.42 21.49 3.75
N GLN A 116 22.75 22.62 3.45
CA GLN A 116 22.80 23.25 2.12
C GLN A 116 24.20 23.72 1.74
N GLN A 117 24.94 24.32 2.67
CA GLN A 117 26.31 24.76 2.41
C GLN A 117 27.23 23.59 2.03
N LYS A 118 27.08 22.44 2.70
CA LYS A 118 27.89 21.23 2.45
C LYS A 118 27.42 20.41 1.26
N ASN A 119 26.17 20.56 0.85
CA ASN A 119 25.55 19.74 -0.19
C ASN A 119 24.71 20.56 -1.20
N PRO A 120 25.27 21.63 -1.80
CA PRO A 120 24.49 22.65 -2.53
C PRO A 120 23.77 22.14 -3.79
N HIS A 121 24.08 20.93 -4.25
CA HIS A 121 23.52 20.34 -5.48
C HIS A 121 22.57 19.16 -5.20
N SER A 122 22.28 18.86 -3.94
CA SER A 122 21.38 17.77 -3.60
C SER A 122 19.93 18.11 -3.94
N ARG A 123 19.14 17.06 -4.19
CA ARG A 123 17.68 17.14 -4.09
C ARG A 123 17.31 17.14 -2.61
N TYR A 124 16.38 18.02 -2.23
CA TYR A 124 15.92 18.18 -0.85
C TYR A 124 14.46 17.79 -0.73
N ILE A 125 14.15 17.06 0.33
CA ILE A 125 12.80 16.64 0.69
C ILE A 125 12.57 17.03 2.14
N LEU A 126 11.55 17.85 2.37
CA LEU A 126 11.15 18.24 3.72
C LEU A 126 10.08 17.29 4.25
N CYS A 127 10.42 16.50 5.24
CA CYS A 127 9.47 15.63 5.90
C CYS A 127 8.64 16.44 6.90
N LEU A 128 7.31 16.49 6.70
CA LEU A 128 6.42 17.06 7.70
C LEU A 128 6.35 16.05 8.86
N PRO A 129 6.68 16.46 10.10
CA PRO A 129 6.83 15.53 11.21
C PRO A 129 5.51 14.88 11.62
N PRO A 130 5.60 13.70 12.26
CA PRO A 130 4.42 13.01 12.77
C PRO A 130 3.73 13.72 13.92
N ARG A 131 2.55 13.25 14.35
CA ARG A 131 1.98 13.57 15.66
C ARG A 131 2.76 12.87 16.80
N MET A 132 2.81 13.45 18.00
CA MET A 132 3.23 12.73 19.22
C MET A 132 2.17 11.67 19.61
N ALA A 133 2.58 10.42 19.89
CA ALA A 133 1.64 9.29 19.89
C ALA A 133 0.53 9.32 20.97
N SER A 134 0.69 10.03 22.10
CA SER A 134 -0.32 10.04 23.16
C SER A 134 -1.54 10.93 22.91
N ALA A 135 -2.71 10.43 23.32
CA ALA A 135 -3.99 11.13 23.27
C ALA A 135 -4.02 12.41 24.14
N ASP A 136 -3.26 12.41 25.24
CA ASP A 136 -3.14 13.53 26.19
C ASP A 136 -2.45 14.76 25.57
N ASN A 137 -1.79 14.60 24.42
CA ASN A 137 -1.11 15.66 23.68
C ASN A 137 -1.93 16.22 22.50
N SER A 138 -3.23 15.90 22.39
CA SER A 138 -4.11 16.38 21.30
C SER A 138 -4.14 17.90 21.14
N GLY A 139 -4.03 18.65 22.25
CA GLY A 139 -3.90 20.11 22.23
C GLY A 139 -2.58 20.60 21.62
N LEU A 140 -1.47 19.90 21.89
CA LEU A 140 -0.14 20.23 21.35
C LEU A 140 -0.04 19.94 19.85
N ASP A 141 -0.65 18.84 19.39
CA ASP A 141 -0.73 18.52 17.96
C ASP A 141 -1.53 19.59 17.20
N SER A 142 -2.70 19.97 17.71
CA SER A 142 -3.53 21.03 17.10
C SER A 142 -2.78 22.36 17.01
N ILE A 143 -2.03 22.72 18.06
CA ILE A 143 -1.17 23.92 18.07
C ILE A 143 -0.04 23.79 17.06
N TRP A 144 0.61 22.62 16.96
CA TRP A 144 1.73 22.41 16.04
C TRP A 144 1.27 22.45 14.57
N GLN A 145 0.14 21.80 14.26
CA GLN A 145 -0.48 21.85 12.94
C GLN A 145 -0.86 23.28 12.54
N ALA A 146 -1.32 24.09 13.50
CA ALA A 146 -1.66 25.50 13.26
C ALA A 146 -0.43 26.42 13.13
N LEU A 147 0.65 26.18 13.88
CA LEU A 147 1.77 27.13 14.00
C LEU A 147 3.03 26.74 13.21
N ASN A 148 3.40 25.46 13.18
CA ASN A 148 4.69 24.99 12.68
C ASN A 148 4.58 24.42 11.27
N ARG A 149 3.51 23.67 10.96
CA ARG A 149 3.29 23.13 9.62
C ARG A 149 3.26 24.21 8.54
N PRO A 150 2.56 25.36 8.70
CA PRO A 150 2.58 26.41 7.68
C PRO A 150 3.98 26.98 7.44
N LYS A 151 4.79 27.15 8.50
CA LYS A 151 6.17 27.66 8.39
C LYS A 151 7.08 26.69 7.63
N LEU A 152 6.94 25.39 7.89
CA LEU A 152 7.68 24.36 7.15
C LEU A 152 7.27 24.32 5.67
N LEU A 153 5.97 24.43 5.38
CA LEU A 153 5.48 24.51 4.00
C LEU A 153 5.96 25.79 3.29
N GLU A 154 5.96 26.93 3.97
CA GLU A 154 6.52 28.17 3.45
C GLU A 154 8.00 28.00 3.10
N LEU A 155 8.78 27.36 3.97
CA LEU A 155 10.20 27.06 3.70
C LEU A 155 10.35 26.13 2.48
N ALA A 156 9.59 25.04 2.42
CA ALA A 156 9.62 24.14 1.28
C ALA A 156 9.22 24.85 -0.03
N ASN A 157 8.28 25.78 0.04
CA ASN A 157 7.82 26.54 -1.13
C ASN A 157 8.83 27.58 -1.57
N HIS A 158 9.45 28.30 -0.63
CA HIS A 158 10.51 29.26 -0.91
C HIS A 158 11.67 28.62 -1.71
N TRP A 159 12.05 27.38 -1.35
CA TRP A 159 13.13 26.66 -2.01
C TRP A 159 12.68 25.70 -3.13
N GLY A 160 11.38 25.58 -3.39
CA GLY A 160 10.84 24.62 -4.37
C GLY A 160 11.07 23.14 -4.02
N TRP A 161 11.19 22.82 -2.74
CA TRP A 161 11.43 21.46 -2.24
C TRP A 161 10.18 20.62 -2.20
N GLU A 162 10.34 19.33 -2.47
CA GLU A 162 9.29 18.33 -2.22
C GLU A 162 9.04 18.16 -0.72
N THR A 163 7.87 17.63 -0.39
CA THR A 163 7.52 17.27 0.98
C THR A 163 7.24 15.78 1.08
N VAL A 164 7.39 15.21 2.27
CA VAL A 164 6.83 13.91 2.62
C VAL A 164 6.05 14.05 3.91
N ASP A 165 4.73 13.84 3.89
CA ASP A 165 3.89 13.97 5.07
C ASP A 165 3.92 12.70 5.94
N LEU A 166 4.74 12.72 7.00
CA LEU A 166 4.82 11.60 7.95
C LEU A 166 3.68 11.60 8.97
N HIS A 167 2.95 12.71 9.10
CA HIS A 167 1.83 12.83 10.03
C HIS A 167 0.71 11.86 9.67
N LEU A 168 0.27 11.83 8.42
CA LEU A 168 -0.84 10.97 7.99
C LEU A 168 -0.50 9.49 8.16
N ILE A 169 0.74 9.11 7.87
CA ILE A 169 1.21 7.71 7.90
C ILE A 169 1.32 7.18 9.33
N LEU A 170 1.76 8.00 10.28
CA LEU A 170 2.10 7.55 11.63
C LEU A 170 0.98 7.79 12.65
N THR A 171 0.08 8.75 12.43
CA THR A 171 -0.93 9.15 13.42
C THR A 171 -2.00 8.09 13.62
N ALA A 172 -2.37 7.35 12.57
CA ALA A 172 -3.41 6.34 12.64
C ALA A 172 -2.94 5.01 13.29
N HIS A 173 -1.66 4.88 13.63
CA HIS A 173 -1.01 3.60 13.91
C HIS A 173 -0.14 3.63 15.18
N PRO A 174 -0.75 3.49 16.37
CA PRO A 174 -0.01 3.43 17.64
C PRO A 174 1.07 2.34 17.67
N GLU A 175 0.90 1.24 16.92
CA GLU A 175 1.86 0.15 16.81
C GLU A 175 3.17 0.53 16.07
N TYR A 176 3.20 1.67 15.38
CA TYR A 176 4.41 2.21 14.76
C TYR A 176 5.31 2.93 15.76
N TRP A 177 4.85 3.05 17.00
CA TRP A 177 5.54 3.71 18.10
C TRP A 177 5.89 2.71 19.19
N GLN A 178 7.06 2.87 19.82
CA GLN A 178 7.40 2.17 21.07
C GLN A 178 6.89 2.92 22.28
N ASP A 179 6.96 4.24 22.20
CA ASP A 179 6.47 5.21 23.14
C ASP A 179 6.04 6.47 22.37
N ASP A 180 5.66 7.54 23.05
CA ASP A 180 5.15 8.76 22.42
C ASP A 180 6.14 9.50 21.50
N ARG A 181 7.41 9.07 21.43
CA ARG A 181 8.53 9.79 20.84
C ARG A 181 9.42 8.94 19.91
N HIS A 182 9.48 7.62 20.10
CA HIS A 182 10.39 6.74 19.37
C HIS A 182 9.65 5.72 18.51
N LEU A 183 10.13 5.53 17.28
CA LEU A 183 9.55 4.57 16.33
C LEU A 183 9.80 3.13 16.78
N SER A 184 8.81 2.25 16.59
CA SER A 184 9.04 0.80 16.60
C SER A 184 9.79 0.37 15.34
N SER A 185 10.32 -0.86 15.32
CA SER A 185 10.90 -1.42 14.08
C SER A 185 9.87 -1.49 12.94
N ILE A 186 8.59 -1.66 13.28
CA ILE A 186 7.48 -1.63 12.33
C ILE A 186 7.33 -0.22 11.75
N GLY A 187 7.29 0.81 12.61
CA GLY A 187 7.22 2.21 12.17
C GLY A 187 8.41 2.63 11.32
N ALA A 188 9.63 2.25 11.72
CA ALA A 188 10.84 2.49 10.93
C ALA A 188 10.76 1.86 9.53
N GLY A 189 10.27 0.62 9.42
CA GLY A 189 10.08 -0.04 8.12
C GLY A 189 9.00 0.63 7.24
N VAL A 190 7.95 1.18 7.85
CA VAL A 190 6.90 1.92 7.12
C VAL A 190 7.47 3.22 6.52
N ILE A 191 8.21 4.00 7.30
CA ILE A 191 8.86 5.22 6.81
C ILE A 191 9.92 4.89 5.76
N ALA A 192 10.72 3.83 5.97
CA ALA A 192 11.71 3.37 5.00
C ALA A 192 11.08 3.08 3.64
N ARG A 193 9.93 2.38 3.60
CA ARG A 193 9.18 2.16 2.36
C ARG A 193 8.69 3.46 1.74
N ARG A 194 8.15 4.39 2.53
CA ARG A 194 7.71 5.69 2.01
C ARG A 194 8.88 6.49 1.42
N PHE A 195 10.04 6.48 2.06
CA PHE A 195 11.24 7.15 1.52
C PHE A 195 11.74 6.47 0.26
N TYR A 196 11.72 5.13 0.21
CA TYR A 196 12.06 4.39 -0.99
C TYR A 196 11.12 4.70 -2.16
N GLU A 197 9.81 4.82 -1.94
CA GLU A 197 8.86 5.30 -2.98
C GLU A 197 9.30 6.64 -3.57
N THR A 198 9.71 7.58 -2.71
CA THR A 198 10.12 8.92 -3.15
C THR A 198 11.50 8.93 -3.85
N ILE A 199 12.36 7.98 -3.52
CA ILE A 199 13.67 7.76 -4.17
C ILE A 199 13.47 7.16 -5.57
N ASP A 200 12.66 6.10 -5.66
CA ASP A 200 12.42 5.34 -6.89
C ASP A 200 11.54 6.10 -7.89
N GLN A 201 10.72 7.04 -7.39
CA GLN A 201 9.82 7.83 -8.22
C GLN A 201 10.55 8.66 -9.28
N GLN A 202 10.19 8.43 -10.54
CA GLN A 202 10.57 9.28 -11.66
C GLN A 202 9.87 10.65 -11.60
N ARG A 203 10.62 11.71 -11.93
CA ARG A 203 10.17 13.10 -11.82
C ARG A 203 10.22 13.81 -13.17
N PHE A 204 9.12 14.45 -13.50
CA PHE A 204 8.99 15.30 -14.68
C PHE A 204 8.66 16.73 -14.25
N ALA A 205 8.93 17.70 -15.11
CA ALA A 205 8.51 19.07 -14.86
C ALA A 205 6.97 19.13 -14.80
N ALA A 206 6.44 19.92 -13.86
CA ALA A 206 5.02 20.20 -13.85
C ALA A 206 4.61 20.94 -15.15
N LEU A 207 3.46 20.57 -15.69
CA LEU A 207 2.86 21.19 -16.86
C LEU A 207 2.39 22.59 -16.48
N LYS A 208 2.59 23.52 -17.41
CA LYS A 208 1.96 24.84 -17.28
C LYS A 208 0.50 24.69 -17.63
N VAL A 209 -0.39 25.16 -16.77
CA VAL A 209 -1.82 25.23 -17.07
C VAL A 209 -2.01 26.24 -18.21
N PRO A 210 -2.50 25.81 -19.39
CA PRO A 210 -2.65 26.69 -20.55
C PRO A 210 -3.93 27.54 -20.49
N LEU A 211 -4.71 27.43 -19.42
CA LEU A 211 -5.96 28.16 -19.22
C LEU A 211 -5.74 29.48 -18.47
N PRO A 212 -6.46 30.56 -18.85
CA PRO A 212 -6.42 31.82 -18.11
C PRO A 212 -7.11 31.64 -16.76
N GLY A 213 -6.39 31.92 -15.68
CA GLY A 213 -6.93 31.83 -14.33
C GLY A 213 -6.17 32.69 -13.33
N THR A 214 -6.66 32.72 -12.10
CA THR A 214 -6.00 33.33 -10.96
C THR A 214 -5.25 32.25 -10.17
N PRO A 215 -3.96 32.47 -9.84
CA PRO A 215 -3.22 31.52 -9.02
C PRO A 215 -3.76 31.49 -7.59
N PHE A 216 -3.71 30.32 -6.96
CA PHE A 216 -4.04 30.14 -5.54
C PHE A 216 -3.11 29.12 -4.88
N ASP A 217 -3.06 29.11 -3.55
CA ASP A 217 -2.35 28.08 -2.78
C ASP A 217 -3.33 26.99 -2.34
N TYR A 218 -2.96 25.73 -2.58
CA TYR A 218 -3.68 24.55 -2.09
C TYR A 218 -2.74 23.72 -1.22
N TYR A 219 -2.73 23.99 0.09
CA TYR A 219 -1.89 23.27 1.06
C TYR A 219 -0.39 23.27 0.70
N GLY A 220 0.09 24.38 0.15
CA GLY A 220 1.48 24.53 -0.30
C GLY A 220 1.73 24.12 -1.76
N TYR A 221 0.70 23.72 -2.50
CA TYR A 221 0.78 23.42 -3.93
C TYR A 221 0.18 24.56 -4.76
N SER A 222 0.75 24.81 -5.93
CA SER A 222 0.28 25.87 -6.83
C SER A 222 -0.99 25.43 -7.56
N GLY A 223 -2.06 26.20 -7.37
CA GLY A 223 -3.33 26.04 -8.06
C GLY A 223 -3.60 27.16 -9.06
N MET A 224 -4.43 26.85 -10.05
CA MET A 224 -5.01 27.81 -10.99
C MET A 224 -6.53 27.68 -10.96
N GLU A 225 -7.23 28.79 -10.74
CA GLU A 225 -8.68 28.87 -10.73
C GLU A 225 -9.17 29.73 -11.89
N GLY A 226 -10.19 29.29 -12.61
CA GLY A 226 -10.88 30.12 -13.58
C GLY A 226 -12.36 29.78 -13.66
N ARG A 227 -13.02 30.30 -14.69
CA ARG A 227 -14.45 30.12 -14.91
C ARG A 227 -14.75 29.69 -16.33
N GLN A 228 -15.76 28.84 -16.46
CA GLN A 228 -16.49 28.60 -17.70
C GLN A 228 -17.93 29.00 -17.39
N ASP A 229 -18.36 30.10 -18.01
CA ASP A 229 -19.61 30.78 -17.67
C ASP A 229 -19.66 31.15 -16.17
N ASP A 230 -20.65 30.68 -15.42
CA ASP A 230 -20.79 30.91 -13.98
C ASP A 230 -20.14 29.80 -13.12
N ARG A 231 -19.60 28.75 -13.74
CA ARG A 231 -19.00 27.60 -13.05
C ARG A 231 -17.49 27.73 -12.91
N ILE A 232 -16.99 27.41 -11.72
CA ILE A 232 -15.56 27.47 -11.39
C ILE A 232 -14.88 26.17 -11.83
N TRP A 233 -13.68 26.28 -12.40
CA TRP A 233 -12.76 25.16 -12.54
C TRP A 233 -11.45 25.44 -11.80
N ARG A 234 -10.80 24.37 -11.32
CA ARG A 234 -9.51 24.43 -10.61
C ARG A 234 -8.60 23.30 -11.07
N ILE A 235 -7.32 23.62 -11.19
CA ILE A 235 -6.24 22.65 -11.42
C ILE A 235 -5.13 22.95 -10.42
N VAL A 236 -4.73 21.96 -9.63
CA VAL A 236 -3.59 22.05 -8.70
C VAL A 236 -2.47 21.19 -9.25
N SER A 237 -1.29 21.82 -9.37
CA SER A 237 -0.10 21.19 -9.92
C SER A 237 0.77 20.63 -8.80
N PRO A 238 1.29 19.41 -8.95
CA PRO A 238 2.33 18.92 -8.06
C PRO A 238 3.62 19.72 -8.29
N LYS A 239 4.56 19.64 -7.34
CA LYS A 239 5.88 20.28 -7.49
C LYS A 239 6.68 19.65 -8.64
N TYR A 240 6.50 18.35 -8.84
CA TYR A 240 7.04 17.56 -9.95
C TYR A 240 5.96 16.58 -10.39
N ALA A 241 5.84 16.33 -11.69
CA ALA A 241 4.87 15.38 -12.21
C ALA A 241 5.40 13.94 -12.18
N ALA A 242 4.52 12.99 -11.90
CA ALA A 242 4.76 11.58 -12.15
C ALA A 242 4.70 11.27 -13.65
N ALA A 243 5.26 10.12 -14.04
CA ALA A 243 5.26 9.66 -15.43
C ALA A 243 3.85 9.65 -16.03
N GLY A 244 3.70 10.26 -17.21
CA GLY A 244 2.41 10.33 -17.91
C GLY A 244 1.46 11.43 -17.43
N HIS A 245 1.86 12.27 -16.46
CA HIS A 245 1.05 13.37 -15.91
C HIS A 245 -0.34 12.91 -15.42
N PRO A 246 -0.38 11.95 -14.48
CA PRO A 246 -1.62 11.38 -13.98
C PRO A 246 -2.38 12.39 -13.12
N TRP A 247 -3.69 12.19 -13.00
CA TRP A 247 -4.55 13.14 -12.29
C TRP A 247 -5.74 12.46 -11.62
N ILE A 248 -6.24 13.13 -10.59
CA ILE A 248 -7.47 12.79 -9.86
C ILE A 248 -8.47 13.95 -9.98
N TRP A 249 -9.73 13.62 -10.19
CA TRP A 249 -10.83 14.55 -10.35
C TRP A 249 -11.77 14.47 -9.14
N ARG A 250 -11.73 15.52 -8.32
CA ARG A 250 -12.69 15.71 -7.24
C ARG A 250 -14.04 16.08 -7.85
N MET A 251 -15.04 15.21 -7.71
CA MET A 251 -16.36 15.44 -8.32
C MET A 251 -17.21 16.38 -7.48
N ARG A 252 -17.14 16.25 -6.15
CA ARG A 252 -17.90 17.06 -5.20
C ARG A 252 -17.16 17.28 -3.89
N PHE A 253 -17.50 18.43 -3.31
CA PHE A 253 -16.96 19.07 -2.11
C PHE A 253 -15.46 19.35 -2.20
N TRP A 254 -15.09 20.32 -3.04
CA TRP A 254 -13.72 20.83 -3.14
C TRP A 254 -13.11 21.11 -1.76
N GLY A 255 -11.95 20.51 -1.49
CA GLY A 255 -11.19 20.71 -0.25
C GLY A 255 -11.74 20.01 0.99
N HIS A 256 -12.80 19.21 0.88
CA HIS A 256 -13.34 18.44 2.00
C HIS A 256 -12.64 17.09 2.13
N GLU A 257 -12.05 16.82 3.30
CA GLU A 257 -11.23 15.62 3.58
C GLU A 257 -10.16 15.37 2.47
N PRO A 258 -9.16 16.27 2.33
CA PRO A 258 -8.26 16.32 1.18
C PRO A 258 -7.02 15.42 1.32
N GLN A 259 -6.96 14.54 2.32
CA GLN A 259 -5.74 13.79 2.67
C GLN A 259 -5.23 12.95 1.49
N THR A 260 -6.15 12.36 0.72
CA THR A 260 -5.83 11.57 -0.49
C THR A 260 -5.23 12.46 -1.56
N GLU A 261 -5.85 13.60 -1.86
CA GLU A 261 -5.35 14.51 -2.90
C GLU A 261 -4.00 15.09 -2.56
N ILE A 262 -3.77 15.47 -1.30
CA ILE A 262 -2.48 15.97 -0.83
C ILE A 262 -1.41 14.87 -0.97
N ALA A 263 -1.73 13.63 -0.59
CA ALA A 263 -0.81 12.50 -0.72
C ALA A 263 -0.50 12.12 -2.19
N LEU A 264 -1.44 12.39 -3.11
CA LEU A 264 -1.26 12.21 -4.55
C LEU A 264 -0.48 13.37 -5.19
N LEU A 265 -0.72 14.62 -4.78
CA LEU A 265 0.08 15.79 -5.17
C LEU A 265 1.55 15.62 -4.77
N GLU A 266 1.80 15.09 -3.57
CA GLU A 266 3.13 14.70 -3.10
C GLU A 266 3.81 13.69 -4.04
N ARG A 267 3.01 12.76 -4.58
CA ARG A 267 3.43 11.72 -5.53
C ARG A 267 3.31 12.16 -6.98
N GLY A 268 3.18 13.45 -7.27
CA GLY A 268 3.26 13.98 -8.63
C GLY A 268 2.01 13.84 -9.49
N TYR A 269 0.85 13.61 -8.86
CA TYR A 269 -0.45 13.63 -9.53
C TYR A 269 -1.05 15.04 -9.49
N TYR A 270 -1.82 15.40 -10.52
CA TYR A 270 -2.59 16.65 -10.51
C TYR A 270 -3.95 16.44 -9.85
N LEU A 271 -4.45 17.47 -9.18
CA LEU A 271 -5.82 17.52 -8.70
C LEU A 271 -6.62 18.46 -9.60
N VAL A 272 -7.77 18.02 -10.10
CA VAL A 272 -8.66 18.83 -10.92
C VAL A 272 -10.08 18.86 -10.35
N TYR A 273 -10.79 19.95 -10.63
CA TYR A 273 -12.16 20.17 -10.21
C TYR A 273 -12.87 21.06 -11.22
N CYS A 274 -14.12 20.74 -11.55
CA CYS A 274 -14.99 21.59 -12.35
C CYS A 274 -16.39 21.53 -11.74
N ASP A 275 -16.86 22.68 -11.26
CA ASP A 275 -18.08 22.76 -10.49
C ASP A 275 -19.31 22.43 -11.33
N ALA A 276 -19.96 21.32 -10.99
CA ALA A 276 -21.25 20.93 -11.53
C ALA A 276 -22.29 20.76 -10.42
N ALA A 277 -22.15 21.52 -9.33
CA ALA A 277 -23.07 21.49 -8.21
C ALA A 277 -24.53 21.50 -8.65
N GLU A 278 -25.31 20.61 -8.03
CA GLU A 278 -26.76 20.50 -8.19
C GLU A 278 -27.20 20.28 -9.64
N TRP A 279 -26.42 19.52 -10.43
CA TRP A 279 -26.84 19.00 -11.74
C TRP A 279 -26.87 17.47 -11.81
N TYR A 280 -26.36 16.78 -10.78
CA TYR A 280 -26.47 15.33 -10.57
C TYR A 280 -26.04 14.47 -11.77
N GLY A 281 -25.10 14.96 -12.59
CA GLY A 281 -24.68 14.27 -13.80
C GLY A 281 -25.67 14.36 -14.98
N ASN A 282 -26.59 15.32 -15.00
CA ASN A 282 -27.47 15.54 -16.16
C ASN A 282 -26.68 15.89 -17.44
N GLU A 283 -27.38 16.09 -18.56
CA GLU A 283 -26.74 16.34 -19.85
C GLU A 283 -25.91 17.63 -19.87
N ALA A 284 -26.37 18.71 -19.24
CA ALA A 284 -25.64 19.97 -19.14
C ALA A 284 -24.31 19.81 -18.38
N ASN A 285 -24.32 19.01 -17.30
CA ASN A 285 -23.11 18.64 -16.60
C ASN A 285 -22.14 17.87 -17.51
N MET A 286 -22.60 16.85 -18.23
CA MET A 286 -21.73 16.05 -19.10
C MET A 286 -21.07 16.92 -20.19
N GLN A 287 -21.81 17.88 -20.76
CA GLN A 287 -21.27 18.83 -21.74
C GLN A 287 -20.20 19.77 -21.15
N LEU A 288 -20.43 20.31 -19.95
CA LEU A 288 -19.43 21.13 -19.26
C LEU A 288 -18.16 20.32 -18.95
N TRP A 289 -18.33 19.08 -18.50
CA TRP A 289 -17.20 18.21 -18.17
C TRP A 289 -16.47 17.69 -19.40
N ASP A 290 -17.16 17.51 -20.54
CA ASP A 290 -16.51 17.27 -21.84
C ASP A 290 -15.58 18.43 -22.19
N TRP A 291 -16.07 19.67 -22.12
CA TRP A 291 -15.25 20.84 -22.35
C TRP A 291 -14.02 20.85 -21.43
N PHE A 292 -14.22 20.65 -20.13
CA PHE A 292 -13.13 20.68 -19.15
C PHE A 292 -12.12 19.56 -19.41
N TYR A 293 -12.57 18.33 -19.66
CA TYR A 293 -11.72 17.21 -20.02
C TYR A 293 -10.84 17.51 -21.25
N TYR A 294 -11.40 18.11 -22.30
CA TYR A 294 -10.59 18.52 -23.44
C TYR A 294 -9.55 19.59 -23.09
N GLN A 295 -9.83 20.48 -22.14
CA GLN A 295 -8.81 21.41 -21.63
C GLN A 295 -7.68 20.67 -20.89
N LEU A 296 -8.02 19.64 -20.12
CA LEU A 296 -7.02 18.80 -19.42
C LEU A 296 -6.11 18.06 -20.43
N LEU A 297 -6.69 17.51 -21.49
CA LEU A 297 -5.93 16.89 -22.59
C LEU A 297 -5.04 17.90 -23.30
N ALA A 298 -5.56 19.09 -23.62
CA ALA A 298 -4.81 20.16 -24.25
C ALA A 298 -3.65 20.66 -23.37
N ALA A 299 -3.80 20.58 -22.04
CA ALA A 299 -2.73 20.87 -21.08
C ALA A 299 -1.63 19.80 -21.04
N GLY A 300 -1.89 18.60 -21.58
CA GLY A 300 -0.96 17.46 -21.61
C GLY A 300 -1.14 16.46 -20.46
N LEU A 301 -2.24 16.54 -19.72
CA LEU A 301 -2.56 15.54 -18.70
C LEU A 301 -2.89 14.18 -19.34
N ALA A 302 -2.73 13.11 -18.55
CA ALA A 302 -3.04 11.75 -18.98
C ALA A 302 -4.44 11.64 -19.60
N GLN A 303 -4.60 10.78 -20.62
CA GLN A 303 -5.93 10.56 -21.22
C GLN A 303 -6.96 10.07 -20.20
N LYS A 304 -6.51 9.27 -19.24
CA LYS A 304 -7.35 8.68 -18.20
C LYS A 304 -7.06 9.31 -16.86
N GLY A 305 -8.12 9.69 -16.13
CA GLY A 305 -8.09 10.23 -14.77
C GLY A 305 -8.76 9.31 -13.75
N ILE A 306 -8.50 9.53 -12.46
CA ILE A 306 -9.28 8.91 -11.38
C ILE A 306 -10.48 9.79 -11.05
N LEU A 307 -11.66 9.19 -10.90
CA LEU A 307 -12.84 9.91 -10.44
C LEU A 307 -12.99 9.74 -8.93
N GLU A 308 -13.09 10.84 -8.20
CA GLU A 308 -13.28 10.87 -6.75
C GLU A 308 -14.67 11.40 -6.39
N GLY A 309 -15.57 10.49 -6.02
CA GLY A 309 -16.98 10.78 -5.76
C GLY A 309 -17.39 10.58 -4.31
N PHE A 310 -17.48 11.67 -3.53
CA PHE A 310 -17.96 11.62 -2.14
C PHE A 310 -19.47 11.84 -2.05
N SER A 311 -20.17 11.00 -1.31
CA SER A 311 -21.62 11.11 -1.09
C SER A 311 -22.37 11.22 -2.42
N ARG A 312 -23.16 12.27 -2.62
CA ARG A 312 -23.83 12.58 -3.90
C ARG A 312 -22.88 12.65 -5.10
N GLY A 313 -21.58 12.90 -4.88
CA GLY A 313 -20.52 12.83 -5.88
C GLY A 313 -20.40 11.46 -6.57
N GLY A 314 -20.83 10.37 -5.92
CA GLY A 314 -20.92 9.05 -6.54
C GLY A 314 -21.80 9.03 -7.80
N MET A 315 -22.93 9.74 -7.76
CA MET A 315 -23.83 9.90 -8.92
C MET A 315 -23.09 10.51 -10.12
N TYR A 316 -22.28 11.54 -9.87
CA TYR A 316 -21.53 12.24 -10.90
C TYR A 316 -20.41 11.36 -11.47
N ALA A 317 -19.63 10.70 -10.60
CA ALA A 317 -18.52 9.85 -11.00
C ALA A 317 -18.98 8.72 -11.92
N TYR A 318 -20.02 7.98 -11.54
CA TYR A 318 -20.50 6.85 -12.33
C TYR A 318 -21.20 7.27 -13.62
N ARG A 319 -21.89 8.42 -13.64
CA ARG A 319 -22.47 8.95 -14.87
C ARG A 319 -21.40 9.43 -15.85
N TRP A 320 -20.35 10.09 -15.36
CA TRP A 320 -19.19 10.42 -16.19
C TRP A 320 -18.49 9.17 -16.72
N MET A 321 -18.31 8.15 -15.88
CA MET A 321 -17.74 6.87 -16.31
C MET A 321 -18.53 6.20 -17.45
N LEU A 322 -19.87 6.26 -17.40
CA LEU A 322 -20.71 5.73 -18.48
C LEU A 322 -20.74 6.62 -19.71
N HIS A 323 -20.67 7.95 -19.53
CA HIS A 323 -20.64 8.93 -20.62
C HIS A 323 -19.32 8.88 -21.39
N ARG A 324 -18.19 8.76 -20.68
CA ARG A 324 -16.83 8.84 -21.25
C ARG A 324 -15.87 7.81 -20.63
N PRO A 325 -16.11 6.50 -20.81
CA PRO A 325 -15.32 5.44 -20.17
C PRO A 325 -13.84 5.46 -20.57
N GLU A 326 -13.50 5.94 -21.76
CA GLU A 326 -12.12 6.04 -22.24
C GLU A 326 -11.29 7.08 -21.50
N SER A 327 -11.93 7.97 -20.73
CA SER A 327 -11.30 8.99 -19.89
C SER A 327 -11.04 8.53 -18.45
N VAL A 328 -11.38 7.29 -18.10
CA VAL A 328 -11.38 6.83 -16.70
C VAL A 328 -10.33 5.74 -16.48
N ALA A 329 -9.42 5.99 -15.53
CA ALA A 329 -8.44 5.01 -15.06
C ALA A 329 -9.02 4.14 -13.92
N GLY A 330 -9.89 4.71 -13.10
CA GLY A 330 -10.51 4.07 -11.94
C GLY A 330 -11.48 5.02 -11.22
N VAL A 331 -12.35 4.46 -10.39
CA VAL A 331 -13.28 5.24 -9.55
C VAL A 331 -13.02 4.96 -8.08
N TYR A 332 -12.74 6.01 -7.33
CA TYR A 332 -12.76 6.02 -5.88
C TYR A 332 -14.03 6.75 -5.41
N ALA A 333 -14.94 6.03 -4.75
CA ALA A 333 -16.19 6.58 -4.26
C ALA A 333 -16.31 6.39 -2.74
N ASP A 334 -16.64 7.44 -2.00
CA ASP A 334 -16.76 7.39 -0.52
C ASP A 334 -18.20 7.68 -0.10
N ALA A 335 -18.78 6.76 0.68
CA ALA A 335 -20.19 6.70 1.05
C ALA A 335 -21.12 7.11 -0.12
N PRO A 336 -20.97 6.50 -1.31
CA PRO A 336 -21.54 7.07 -2.53
C PRO A 336 -23.04 6.88 -2.61
N VAL A 337 -23.72 7.93 -3.04
CA VAL A 337 -25.10 7.84 -3.52
C VAL A 337 -25.09 7.17 -4.89
N LEU A 338 -25.81 6.06 -5.00
CA LEU A 338 -25.90 5.24 -6.22
C LEU A 338 -27.33 5.07 -6.71
N ASP A 339 -28.31 5.56 -5.95
CA ASP A 339 -29.72 5.63 -6.31
C ASP A 339 -30.37 6.90 -5.75
N MET A 340 -30.82 7.77 -6.64
CA MET A 340 -31.50 9.02 -6.27
C MET A 340 -32.77 8.77 -5.45
N LYS A 341 -33.38 7.57 -5.56
CA LYS A 341 -34.54 7.16 -4.77
C LYS A 341 -34.18 6.88 -3.30
N SER A 342 -32.97 6.41 -3.02
CA SER A 342 -32.44 6.23 -1.66
C SER A 342 -32.15 7.60 -1.05
N TRP A 343 -31.18 8.31 -1.62
CA TRP A 343 -30.91 9.71 -1.33
C TRP A 343 -30.78 10.47 -2.65
N PRO A 344 -31.43 11.62 -2.86
CA PRO A 344 -32.17 12.41 -1.88
C PRO A 344 -33.63 12.00 -1.67
N GLY A 345 -34.15 11.00 -2.39
CA GLY A 345 -35.58 10.67 -2.38
C GLY A 345 -36.16 10.21 -1.03
N GLY A 346 -35.33 9.66 -0.13
CA GLY A 346 -35.78 9.19 1.19
C GLY A 346 -36.82 8.07 1.09
N LYS A 347 -36.75 7.24 0.03
CA LYS A 347 -37.71 6.15 -0.22
C LYS A 347 -37.26 4.81 0.34
N GLY A 348 -36.10 4.79 0.98
CA GLY A 348 -35.60 3.70 1.82
C GLY A 348 -35.71 4.04 3.30
N LEU A 349 -34.69 3.64 4.07
CA LEU A 349 -34.48 3.92 5.49
C LEU A 349 -33.78 5.26 5.71
N GLY A 350 -32.99 5.73 4.73
CA GLY A 350 -32.31 7.03 4.80
C GLY A 350 -33.30 8.21 4.87
N PRO A 351 -32.96 9.32 5.55
CA PRO A 351 -33.87 10.44 5.76
C PRO A 351 -34.19 11.23 4.49
N GLY A 352 -33.40 11.06 3.42
CA GLY A 352 -33.51 11.85 2.19
C GLY A 352 -33.26 13.35 2.39
N SER A 353 -33.64 14.14 1.40
CA SER A 353 -33.64 15.59 1.41
C SER A 353 -34.68 16.10 0.42
N GLN A 354 -35.78 16.66 0.92
CA GLN A 354 -36.88 17.11 0.07
C GLN A 354 -36.42 18.18 -0.94
N GLN A 355 -35.57 19.11 -0.50
CA GLN A 355 -35.02 20.15 -1.36
C GLN A 355 -34.19 19.55 -2.50
N ASP A 356 -33.29 18.61 -2.20
CA ASP A 356 -32.44 17.96 -3.20
C ASP A 356 -33.26 17.02 -4.10
N TRP A 357 -34.35 16.41 -3.59
CA TRP A 357 -35.28 15.62 -4.38
C TRP A 357 -36.03 16.45 -5.42
N ASP A 358 -36.47 17.65 -5.03
CA ASP A 358 -37.12 18.58 -5.95
C ASP A 358 -36.13 19.14 -7.00
N LEU A 359 -34.87 19.38 -6.61
CA LEU A 359 -33.79 19.73 -7.55
C LEU A 359 -33.53 18.60 -8.54
N PHE A 360 -33.38 17.35 -8.08
CA PHE A 360 -33.21 16.18 -8.94
C PHE A 360 -34.34 16.05 -9.96
N LYS A 361 -35.60 16.15 -9.52
CA LYS A 361 -36.76 16.09 -10.42
C LYS A 361 -36.73 17.20 -11.47
N LYS A 362 -36.38 18.43 -11.05
CA LYS A 362 -36.24 19.56 -11.97
C LYS A 362 -35.12 19.31 -13.00
N ASP A 363 -33.94 18.89 -12.55
CA ASP A 363 -32.76 18.76 -13.40
C ASP A 363 -32.87 17.65 -14.44
N PHE A 364 -33.64 16.60 -14.13
CA PHE A 364 -33.93 15.50 -15.05
C PHE A 364 -35.29 15.60 -15.74
N ASN A 365 -36.00 16.73 -15.59
CA ASN A 365 -37.32 16.97 -16.17
C ASN A 365 -38.36 15.88 -15.83
N LEU A 366 -38.46 15.53 -14.54
CA LEU A 366 -39.36 14.52 -13.99
C LEU A 366 -40.53 15.25 -13.28
N PRO A 367 -41.67 15.51 -13.97
CA PRO A 367 -42.70 16.42 -13.47
C PRO A 367 -43.53 15.85 -12.32
N SER A 368 -43.51 14.53 -12.09
CA SER A 368 -44.25 13.88 -11.01
C SER A 368 -43.39 12.95 -10.17
N GLU A 369 -43.90 12.60 -8.98
CA GLU A 369 -43.29 11.58 -8.12
C GLU A 369 -43.22 10.22 -8.82
N ALA A 370 -44.22 9.89 -9.65
CA ALA A 370 -44.23 8.65 -10.41
C ALA A 370 -43.09 8.62 -11.45
N ASP A 371 -42.82 9.73 -12.13
CA ASP A 371 -41.69 9.84 -13.07
C ASP A 371 -40.34 9.71 -12.34
N ALA A 372 -40.23 10.33 -11.17
CA ALA A 372 -39.04 10.24 -10.32
C ALA A 372 -38.78 8.81 -9.82
N MET A 373 -39.82 8.10 -9.42
CA MET A 373 -39.73 6.70 -9.01
C MET A 373 -39.46 5.74 -10.17
N ALA A 374 -39.85 6.12 -11.39
CA ALA A 374 -39.59 5.36 -12.62
C ALA A 374 -38.21 5.67 -13.24
N PHE A 375 -37.44 6.60 -12.68
CA PHE A 375 -36.12 6.96 -13.20
C PHE A 375 -35.12 5.79 -13.13
N THR A 376 -34.59 5.39 -14.29
CA THR A 376 -33.63 4.27 -14.45
C THR A 376 -32.20 4.72 -14.77
N GLY A 377 -31.89 6.00 -14.53
CA GLY A 377 -30.58 6.59 -14.83
C GLY A 377 -29.59 6.52 -13.68
N ASN A 378 -29.89 5.76 -12.61
CA ASN A 378 -29.01 5.65 -11.45
C ASN A 378 -27.88 4.64 -11.69
N PRO A 379 -26.72 4.78 -11.03
CA PRO A 379 -25.66 3.77 -11.07
C PRO A 379 -26.14 2.35 -10.74
N LEU A 380 -27.06 2.18 -9.78
CA LEU A 380 -27.65 0.88 -9.47
C LEU A 380 -28.45 0.26 -10.62
N ASP A 381 -29.05 1.07 -11.49
CA ASP A 381 -29.81 0.60 -12.64
C ASP A 381 -28.87 0.16 -13.79
N GLN A 382 -27.60 0.58 -13.76
CA GLN A 382 -26.62 0.41 -14.84
C GLN A 382 -25.45 -0.51 -14.47
N VAL A 383 -25.54 -1.28 -13.38
CA VAL A 383 -24.46 -2.13 -12.85
C VAL A 383 -23.85 -3.07 -13.90
N LYS A 384 -24.65 -3.59 -14.83
CA LYS A 384 -24.14 -4.46 -15.90
C LYS A 384 -23.22 -3.69 -16.85
N GLN A 385 -23.62 -2.51 -17.29
CA GLN A 385 -22.81 -1.67 -18.17
C GLN A 385 -21.51 -1.26 -17.48
N ILE A 386 -21.61 -0.87 -16.20
CA ILE A 386 -20.45 -0.53 -15.37
C ILE A 386 -19.48 -1.72 -15.25
N ALA A 387 -19.99 -2.92 -15.00
CA ALA A 387 -19.16 -4.13 -14.90
C ALA A 387 -18.50 -4.50 -16.24
N ASP A 388 -19.20 -4.34 -17.35
CA ASP A 388 -18.69 -4.62 -18.70
C ASP A 388 -17.49 -3.73 -19.08
N LEU A 389 -17.37 -2.53 -18.49
CA LEU A 389 -16.26 -1.61 -18.73
C LEU A 389 -14.92 -2.07 -18.15
N ARG A 390 -14.93 -2.98 -17.15
CA ARG A 390 -13.71 -3.50 -16.48
C ARG A 390 -12.77 -2.41 -15.92
N ILE A 391 -13.33 -1.26 -15.58
CA ILE A 391 -12.62 -0.18 -14.90
C ILE A 391 -12.53 -0.53 -13.40
N PRO A 392 -11.36 -0.38 -12.75
CA PRO A 392 -11.20 -0.61 -11.31
C PRO A 392 -12.11 0.29 -10.46
N LEU A 393 -12.75 -0.30 -9.44
CA LEU A 393 -13.68 0.38 -8.54
C LEU A 393 -13.27 0.17 -7.08
N LEU A 394 -13.18 1.27 -6.32
CA LEU A 394 -12.96 1.30 -4.88
C LEU A 394 -14.08 2.07 -4.20
N HIS A 395 -14.77 1.43 -3.26
CA HIS A 395 -15.68 2.09 -2.33
C HIS A 395 -15.07 2.17 -0.93
N VAL A 396 -15.23 3.31 -0.26
CA VAL A 396 -15.01 3.45 1.19
C VAL A 396 -16.37 3.76 1.82
N VAL A 397 -16.77 3.04 2.87
CA VAL A 397 -18.10 3.21 3.50
C VAL A 397 -18.01 3.20 5.02
N GLY A 398 -18.86 4.01 5.67
CA GLY A 398 -19.18 3.86 7.08
C GLY A 398 -20.26 2.80 7.26
N ASP A 399 -20.01 1.77 8.06
CA ASP A 399 -20.95 0.65 8.21
C ASP A 399 -22.26 1.04 8.92
N ALA A 400 -22.24 2.17 9.63
CA ALA A 400 -23.38 2.71 10.35
C ALA A 400 -23.99 3.94 9.65
N ASP A 401 -23.69 4.16 8.36
CA ASP A 401 -24.20 5.30 7.58
C ASP A 401 -25.74 5.30 7.54
N LYS A 402 -26.34 6.35 8.10
CA LYS A 402 -27.80 6.56 8.13
C LYS A 402 -28.28 7.52 7.05
N ILE A 403 -27.38 8.28 6.42
CA ILE A 403 -27.73 9.29 5.41
C ILE A 403 -27.79 8.65 4.02
N VAL A 404 -26.79 7.83 3.71
CA VAL A 404 -26.67 7.04 2.47
C VAL A 404 -26.45 5.58 2.86
N PRO A 405 -27.51 4.86 3.30
CA PRO A 405 -27.35 3.53 3.85
C PRO A 405 -26.62 2.58 2.90
N VAL A 406 -25.63 1.85 3.44
CA VAL A 406 -24.77 0.92 2.67
C VAL A 406 -25.61 -0.16 2.01
N ASP A 407 -26.65 -0.66 2.69
CA ASP A 407 -27.60 -1.67 2.20
C ASP A 407 -28.47 -1.17 1.04
N GLU A 408 -28.69 0.13 0.93
CA GLU A 408 -29.45 0.71 -0.17
C GLU A 408 -28.57 1.03 -1.38
N ASN A 409 -27.27 1.25 -1.15
CA ASN A 409 -26.32 1.73 -2.16
C ASN A 409 -25.19 0.71 -2.39
N THR A 410 -24.06 0.83 -1.69
CA THR A 410 -22.84 0.03 -1.96
C THR A 410 -23.07 -1.48 -1.96
N ASN A 411 -23.83 -2.04 -1.01
CA ASN A 411 -24.03 -3.50 -0.95
C ASN A 411 -24.79 -4.02 -2.19
N ARG A 412 -25.83 -3.29 -2.62
CA ARG A 412 -26.58 -3.62 -3.84
C ARG A 412 -25.73 -3.46 -5.10
N PHE A 413 -24.94 -2.39 -5.15
CA PHE A 413 -24.04 -2.13 -6.26
C PHE A 413 -22.99 -3.23 -6.41
N VAL A 414 -22.30 -3.57 -5.32
CA VAL A 414 -21.29 -4.63 -5.27
C VAL A 414 -21.88 -5.98 -5.68
N ALA A 415 -23.05 -6.33 -5.14
CA ALA A 415 -23.74 -7.56 -5.53
C ALA A 415 -24.08 -7.59 -7.02
N GLY A 416 -24.61 -6.48 -7.56
CA GLY A 416 -24.95 -6.35 -8.98
C GLY A 416 -23.73 -6.42 -9.90
N VAL A 417 -22.66 -5.70 -9.58
CA VAL A 417 -21.39 -5.70 -10.36
C VAL A 417 -20.76 -7.09 -10.34
N ARG A 418 -20.69 -7.76 -9.18
CA ARG A 418 -20.14 -9.12 -9.07
C ARG A 418 -20.99 -10.15 -9.80
N ALA A 419 -22.32 -10.04 -9.74
CA ALA A 419 -23.23 -10.88 -10.52
C ALA A 419 -23.05 -10.70 -12.05
N ALA A 420 -22.65 -9.50 -12.48
CA ALA A 420 -22.30 -9.20 -13.87
C ALA A 420 -20.85 -9.57 -14.24
N GLY A 421 -20.07 -10.16 -13.33
CA GLY A 421 -18.69 -10.59 -13.58
C GLY A 421 -17.64 -9.47 -13.50
N GLY A 422 -18.00 -8.32 -12.93
CA GLY A 422 -17.07 -7.28 -12.49
C GLY A 422 -16.63 -7.48 -11.04
N ASP A 423 -15.85 -6.55 -10.51
CA ASP A 423 -15.47 -6.55 -9.09
C ASP A 423 -15.37 -5.12 -8.53
N VAL A 424 -15.52 -5.01 -7.21
CA VAL A 424 -15.46 -3.76 -6.46
C VAL A 424 -14.71 -4.05 -5.16
N ARG A 425 -13.64 -3.30 -4.90
CA ARG A 425 -12.96 -3.31 -3.60
C ARG A 425 -13.74 -2.42 -2.63
N VAL A 426 -14.00 -2.88 -1.42
CA VAL A 426 -14.74 -2.10 -0.41
C VAL A 426 -13.93 -2.03 0.87
N ILE A 427 -13.67 -0.81 1.34
CA ILE A 427 -13.09 -0.54 2.65
C ILE A 427 -14.22 -0.14 3.59
N HIS A 428 -14.47 -1.00 4.58
CA HIS A 428 -15.48 -0.78 5.61
C HIS A 428 -14.86 -0.05 6.79
N LYS A 429 -15.57 0.97 7.30
CA LYS A 429 -15.25 1.70 8.53
C LYS A 429 -16.29 1.29 9.61
N PRO A 430 -16.01 0.29 10.46
CA PRO A 430 -16.97 -0.22 11.42
C PRO A 430 -17.46 0.84 12.39
N GLY A 431 -18.78 0.94 12.55
CA GLY A 431 -19.41 1.89 13.50
C GLY A 431 -19.36 3.36 13.08
N ILE A 432 -18.79 3.69 11.93
CA ILE A 432 -18.75 5.06 11.39
C ILE A 432 -20.04 5.33 10.62
N ASP A 433 -20.64 6.51 10.84
CA ASP A 433 -21.81 7.02 10.12
C ASP A 433 -21.38 7.57 8.74
N HIS A 434 -22.16 8.46 8.14
CA HIS A 434 -21.84 9.08 6.83
C HIS A 434 -20.48 9.79 6.79
N HIS A 435 -20.08 10.39 7.92
CA HIS A 435 -18.83 11.10 8.07
C HIS A 435 -17.98 10.49 9.20
N PRO A 436 -16.65 10.63 9.15
CA PRO A 436 -15.87 11.35 8.13
C PRO A 436 -15.78 10.61 6.79
N HIS A 437 -15.62 11.37 5.68
CA HIS A 437 -15.17 10.80 4.40
C HIS A 437 -13.65 10.58 4.41
N SER A 438 -13.16 9.83 3.42
CA SER A 438 -11.76 9.43 3.31
C SER A 438 -11.31 8.53 4.47
N LEU A 439 -10.00 8.26 4.50
CA LEU A 439 -9.31 7.57 5.57
C LEU A 439 -8.30 8.54 6.22
N PRO A 440 -8.12 8.51 7.54
CA PRO A 440 -7.05 9.26 8.20
C PRO A 440 -5.67 8.95 7.62
N ASP A 441 -5.37 7.67 7.38
CA ASP A 441 -4.27 7.24 6.52
C ASP A 441 -4.80 6.95 5.11
N PRO A 442 -4.52 7.81 4.11
CA PRO A 442 -5.02 7.64 2.74
C PRO A 442 -4.25 6.57 1.95
N THR A 443 -3.24 5.91 2.53
CA THR A 443 -2.39 4.93 1.84
C THR A 443 -3.18 3.87 1.06
N PRO A 444 -4.27 3.26 1.59
CA PRO A 444 -5.06 2.30 0.81
C PRO A 444 -5.68 2.88 -0.47
N ILE A 445 -6.11 4.14 -0.43
CA ILE A 445 -6.71 4.84 -1.57
C ILE A 445 -5.62 5.25 -2.56
N VAL A 446 -4.49 5.77 -2.07
CA VAL A 446 -3.32 6.11 -2.89
C VAL A 446 -2.80 4.88 -3.63
N ASN A 447 -2.71 3.73 -2.96
CA ASN A 447 -2.30 2.46 -3.57
C ASN A 447 -3.27 2.05 -4.69
N PHE A 448 -4.57 2.19 -4.49
CA PHE A 448 -5.57 1.93 -5.54
C PHE A 448 -5.36 2.85 -6.76
N VAL A 449 -5.10 4.13 -6.55
CA VAL A 449 -4.80 5.06 -7.65
C VAL A 449 -3.53 4.65 -8.39
N GLN A 450 -2.45 4.34 -7.67
CA GLN A 450 -1.21 3.90 -8.28
C GLN A 450 -1.37 2.56 -9.02
N GLU A 451 -2.20 1.64 -8.54
CA GLU A 451 -2.59 0.40 -9.23
C GLU A 451 -3.27 0.70 -10.57
N CYS A 452 -4.21 1.65 -10.60
CA CYS A 452 -4.92 2.03 -11.84
C CYS A 452 -3.97 2.60 -12.91
N TYR A 453 -2.89 3.26 -12.51
CA TYR A 453 -1.85 3.77 -13.42
C TYR A 453 -0.67 2.81 -13.62
N GLY A 454 -0.66 1.64 -12.96
CA GLY A 454 0.45 0.68 -13.01
C GLY A 454 1.76 1.23 -12.44
N SER A 455 1.69 2.18 -11.51
CA SER A 455 2.84 2.85 -10.88
C SER A 455 3.10 2.43 -9.43
N LYS A 456 2.28 1.54 -8.86
CA LYS A 456 2.47 1.03 -7.50
C LYS A 456 3.71 0.14 -7.45
N ILE A 457 4.56 0.36 -6.44
CA ILE A 457 5.69 -0.53 -6.17
C ILE A 457 5.16 -1.88 -5.70
N ASN A 458 5.59 -2.96 -6.36
CA ASN A 458 5.29 -4.31 -5.91
C ASN A 458 6.20 -4.69 -4.73
N TRP A 459 5.75 -4.34 -3.52
CA TRP A 459 6.45 -4.67 -2.28
C TRP A 459 6.59 -6.16 -2.03
N ALA A 460 5.66 -6.99 -2.53
CA ALA A 460 5.74 -8.44 -2.39
C ALA A 460 6.91 -9.05 -3.18
N ALA A 461 7.38 -8.36 -4.22
CA ALA A 461 8.52 -8.79 -5.03
C ALA A 461 9.84 -8.14 -4.61
N LEU A 462 9.85 -6.97 -3.97
CA LEU A 462 11.09 -6.29 -3.59
C LEU A 462 11.67 -6.89 -2.30
N PRO A 463 12.85 -7.54 -2.31
CA PRO A 463 13.41 -8.17 -1.11
C PRO A 463 13.64 -7.15 0.01
N ALA A 464 13.09 -7.41 1.19
CA ALA A 464 13.23 -6.58 2.37
C ALA A 464 13.32 -7.47 3.62
N PRO A 465 14.10 -7.12 4.65
CA PRO A 465 14.11 -7.87 5.90
C PRO A 465 12.75 -7.75 6.60
N GLY A 466 12.39 -8.76 7.40
CA GLY A 466 11.27 -8.62 8.33
C GLY A 466 11.66 -7.68 9.48
N ASN A 467 10.69 -6.99 10.04
CA ASN A 467 10.87 -6.06 11.16
C ASN A 467 9.97 -6.41 12.37
N GLU A 468 9.49 -7.66 12.42
CA GLU A 468 8.63 -8.17 13.49
C GLU A 468 9.45 -8.52 14.74
N TYR A 469 8.95 -8.10 15.90
CA TYR A 469 9.61 -8.24 17.20
C TYR A 469 8.65 -8.66 18.32
N ARG A 470 7.35 -8.75 18.03
CA ARG A 470 6.31 -8.96 19.04
C ARG A 470 6.21 -10.44 19.40
N SER A 471 5.97 -10.70 20.69
CA SER A 471 5.89 -12.05 21.27
C SER A 471 4.80 -12.94 20.67
N ALA A 472 3.74 -12.34 20.11
CA ALA A 472 2.64 -13.06 19.44
C ALA A 472 3.11 -13.92 18.24
N ALA A 473 4.33 -13.73 17.75
CA ALA A 473 4.93 -14.51 16.68
C ALA A 473 5.33 -15.96 17.07
N GLY A 474 5.21 -16.33 18.36
CA GLY A 474 5.41 -17.70 18.85
C GLY A 474 6.87 -18.10 19.06
N TRP A 475 7.75 -17.11 19.23
CA TRP A 475 9.18 -17.28 19.46
C TRP A 475 9.50 -17.44 20.94
N GLN A 476 10.66 -18.02 21.27
CA GLN A 476 11.14 -18.03 22.65
C GLN A 476 11.39 -16.60 23.17
N ALA A 477 11.31 -16.41 24.48
CA ALA A 477 11.50 -15.09 25.10
C ALA A 477 12.87 -14.48 24.71
N GLY A 478 12.86 -13.22 24.28
CA GLY A 478 14.06 -12.51 23.81
C GLY A 478 14.45 -12.76 22.35
N MET A 479 13.75 -13.65 21.64
CA MET A 479 13.93 -13.86 20.21
C MET A 479 13.07 -12.90 19.39
N GLU A 480 13.61 -12.43 18.27
CA GLU A 480 12.87 -11.73 17.23
C GLU A 480 13.25 -12.26 15.83
N TRP A 481 12.73 -11.63 14.78
CA TRP A 481 12.91 -12.05 13.40
C TRP A 481 14.39 -12.28 13.00
N HIS A 482 15.28 -11.32 13.30
CA HIS A 482 16.71 -11.43 12.99
C HIS A 482 17.43 -12.48 13.84
N SER A 483 17.00 -12.71 15.09
CA SER A 483 17.52 -13.79 15.94
C SER A 483 17.23 -15.15 15.30
N LEU A 484 16.03 -15.37 14.76
CA LEU A 484 15.72 -16.60 14.02
C LEU A 484 16.49 -16.72 12.71
N PHE A 485 16.66 -15.62 11.97
CA PHE A 485 17.50 -15.63 10.77
C PHE A 485 18.97 -15.98 11.10
N THR A 486 19.48 -15.46 12.21
CA THR A 486 20.84 -15.76 12.71
C THR A 486 20.98 -17.22 13.11
N GLU A 487 19.98 -17.78 13.82
CA GLU A 487 19.93 -19.21 14.17
C GLU A 487 19.99 -20.10 12.92
N MET A 488 19.23 -19.77 11.88
CA MET A 488 19.24 -20.52 10.61
C MET A 488 20.60 -20.49 9.91
N ASN A 489 21.28 -19.34 9.94
CA ASN A 489 22.62 -19.23 9.37
C ASN A 489 23.64 -20.02 10.20
N ALA A 490 23.57 -19.97 11.53
CA ALA A 490 24.45 -20.75 12.39
C ALA A 490 24.29 -22.26 12.16
N LEU A 491 23.04 -22.73 12.03
CA LEU A 491 22.72 -24.11 11.69
C LEU A 491 23.29 -24.52 10.32
N SER A 492 23.33 -23.59 9.36
CA SER A 492 23.86 -23.85 8.01
C SER A 492 25.35 -24.20 8.01
N HIS A 493 26.07 -23.86 9.08
CA HIS A 493 27.50 -24.14 9.25
C HIS A 493 27.77 -25.36 10.16
N SER A 494 26.75 -26.00 10.72
CA SER A 494 26.91 -27.09 11.69
C SER A 494 26.46 -28.46 11.19
N VAL A 495 26.03 -28.55 9.92
CA VAL A 495 25.48 -29.78 9.32
C VAL A 495 26.08 -29.97 7.93
N ASP A 496 26.51 -31.19 7.61
CA ASP A 496 27.28 -31.48 6.38
C ASP A 496 26.41 -31.65 5.12
N SER A 497 25.19 -32.17 5.24
CA SER A 497 24.28 -32.34 4.10
C SER A 497 22.83 -32.47 4.53
N VAL A 498 21.91 -31.92 3.75
CA VAL A 498 20.47 -31.92 4.03
C VAL A 498 19.68 -32.51 2.84
N ASP A 499 18.69 -33.36 3.11
CA ASP A 499 17.79 -33.84 2.06
C ASP A 499 16.77 -32.76 1.70
N MET A 500 16.17 -32.11 2.69
CA MET A 500 15.10 -31.13 2.47
C MET A 500 15.20 -29.88 3.36
N LEU A 501 15.05 -28.71 2.75
CA LEU A 501 14.80 -27.44 3.45
C LEU A 501 13.39 -26.94 3.22
N LEU A 502 12.71 -26.59 4.30
CA LEU A 502 11.35 -26.03 4.28
C LEU A 502 11.43 -24.51 4.47
N PHE A 503 11.06 -23.73 3.46
CA PHE A 503 10.91 -22.28 3.57
C PHE A 503 9.44 -21.87 3.61
N GLY A 504 9.13 -20.92 4.50
CA GLY A 504 7.81 -20.35 4.57
C GLY A 504 7.61 -19.41 5.73
N ASN A 505 6.36 -19.31 6.18
CA ASN A 505 5.92 -18.38 7.23
C ASN A 505 5.62 -19.08 8.56
N SER A 506 4.63 -18.58 9.32
CA SER A 506 4.19 -19.16 10.61
C SER A 506 3.71 -20.60 10.48
N ILE A 507 3.06 -20.98 9.38
CA ILE A 507 2.61 -22.35 9.15
C ILE A 507 3.84 -23.27 9.05
N THR A 508 4.84 -22.88 8.25
CA THR A 508 6.09 -23.64 8.16
C THR A 508 6.83 -23.62 9.49
N GLN A 509 6.92 -22.47 10.19
CA GLN A 509 7.52 -22.37 11.52
C GLN A 509 6.90 -23.36 12.52
N SER A 510 5.56 -23.47 12.52
CA SER A 510 4.80 -24.32 13.43
C SER A 510 4.90 -25.83 13.13
N ILE A 511 5.58 -26.22 12.05
CA ILE A 511 6.08 -27.59 11.91
C ILE A 511 7.08 -27.92 13.03
N GLY A 512 7.85 -26.96 13.53
CA GLY A 512 8.92 -27.23 14.50
C GLY A 512 10.12 -27.91 13.85
N GLY A 513 10.69 -28.92 14.51
CA GLY A 513 11.82 -29.67 14.00
C GLY A 513 13.16 -29.34 14.66
N PRO A 514 14.24 -30.05 14.26
CA PRO A 514 15.54 -29.98 14.90
C PRO A 514 16.11 -28.55 14.90
N GLY A 515 16.71 -28.15 16.03
CA GLY A 515 17.45 -26.89 16.15
C GLY A 515 16.62 -25.61 16.16
N ARG A 516 15.28 -25.68 16.27
CA ARG A 516 14.41 -24.49 16.24
C ARG A 516 14.15 -23.89 17.63
N SER A 517 14.27 -22.56 17.77
CA SER A 517 13.87 -21.81 18.99
C SER A 517 12.45 -21.26 18.93
N VAL A 518 11.47 -22.14 18.74
CA VAL A 518 10.04 -21.78 18.65
C VAL A 518 9.22 -22.49 19.74
N ALA A 519 8.22 -21.80 20.28
CA ALA A 519 7.47 -22.24 21.45
C ALA A 519 6.27 -23.16 21.12
N HIS A 520 5.75 -23.09 19.89
CA HIS A 520 4.57 -23.83 19.47
C HIS A 520 4.83 -24.63 18.19
N ARG A 521 4.72 -25.96 18.26
CA ARG A 521 5.13 -26.92 17.20
C ARG A 521 4.09 -28.01 16.91
N PRO A 522 2.84 -27.66 16.59
CA PRO A 522 1.79 -28.65 16.35
C PRO A 522 2.07 -29.65 15.22
N GLY A 523 2.96 -29.31 14.27
CA GLY A 523 3.31 -30.21 13.16
C GLY A 523 4.48 -31.15 13.40
N GLU A 524 5.17 -31.06 14.54
CA GLU A 524 6.46 -31.75 14.74
C GLU A 524 6.32 -33.27 14.68
N ALA A 525 5.32 -33.83 15.37
CA ALA A 525 5.08 -35.28 15.36
C ALA A 525 4.80 -35.81 13.93
N ALA A 526 3.93 -35.13 13.18
CA ALA A 526 3.56 -35.51 11.83
C ALA A 526 4.75 -35.49 10.85
N PHE A 527 5.59 -34.45 10.91
CA PHE A 527 6.74 -34.33 10.03
C PHE A 527 7.87 -35.27 10.42
N MET A 528 8.09 -35.50 11.73
CA MET A 528 9.05 -36.50 12.19
C MET A 528 8.67 -37.90 11.72
N GLU A 529 7.38 -38.26 11.72
CA GLU A 529 6.90 -39.54 11.23
C GLU A 529 7.02 -39.65 9.71
N ALA A 530 6.51 -38.67 8.96
CA ALA A 530 6.46 -38.71 7.49
C ALA A 530 7.84 -38.60 6.81
N PHE A 531 8.82 -38.02 7.48
CA PHE A 531 10.17 -37.79 6.98
C PHE A 531 11.25 -38.39 7.89
N MET A 532 10.93 -39.46 8.63
CA MET A 532 11.87 -40.10 9.56
C MET A 532 13.14 -40.63 8.89
N ASP A 533 13.10 -40.87 7.58
CA ASP A 533 14.18 -41.37 6.74
C ASP A 533 14.96 -40.26 6.00
N TRP A 534 14.60 -38.99 6.21
CA TRP A 534 15.19 -37.83 5.55
C TRP A 534 15.81 -36.89 6.59
N GLU A 535 16.97 -36.33 6.26
CA GLU A 535 17.54 -35.22 7.03
C GLU A 535 16.91 -33.90 6.57
N TRP A 536 16.10 -33.27 7.40
CA TRP A 536 15.35 -32.06 7.03
C TRP A 536 15.42 -30.94 8.07
N TYR A 537 15.38 -29.69 7.59
CA TYR A 537 15.38 -28.52 8.45
C TYR A 537 14.33 -27.48 8.03
N ASN A 538 13.83 -26.76 9.03
CA ASN A 538 12.71 -25.84 8.89
C ASN A 538 13.16 -24.38 9.02
N PHE A 539 13.08 -23.63 7.93
CA PHE A 539 13.48 -22.22 7.84
C PHE A 539 12.24 -21.29 7.72
N GLY A 540 11.11 -21.72 8.30
CA GLY A 540 9.90 -20.91 8.41
C GLY A 540 10.00 -19.85 9.52
N ILE A 541 9.57 -18.62 9.24
CA ILE A 541 9.51 -17.52 10.22
C ILE A 541 8.11 -16.91 10.25
N SER A 542 7.51 -16.81 11.44
CA SER A 542 6.19 -16.21 11.62
C SER A 542 6.15 -14.76 11.13
N GLY A 543 5.03 -14.39 10.49
CA GLY A 543 4.86 -13.08 9.86
C GLY A 543 5.52 -12.93 8.48
N ASP A 544 6.33 -13.91 8.01
CA ASP A 544 6.97 -13.78 6.71
C ASP A 544 5.99 -13.66 5.56
N ARG A 545 6.27 -12.68 4.71
CA ARG A 545 5.71 -12.49 3.39
C ARG A 545 6.75 -12.87 2.34
N THR A 546 6.36 -12.88 1.07
CA THR A 546 7.27 -13.22 -0.04
C THR A 546 8.56 -12.40 -0.01
N GLN A 547 8.50 -11.09 0.20
CA GLN A 547 9.67 -10.21 0.24
C GLN A 547 10.66 -10.52 1.36
N HIS A 548 10.16 -10.95 2.53
CA HIS A 548 11.00 -11.33 3.66
C HIS A 548 11.79 -12.60 3.33
N LEU A 549 11.10 -13.59 2.75
CA LEU A 549 11.74 -14.82 2.31
C LEU A 549 12.74 -14.57 1.17
N ARG A 550 12.43 -13.72 0.19
CA ARG A 550 13.39 -13.29 -0.84
C ARG A 550 14.65 -12.73 -0.22
N TRP A 551 14.51 -11.83 0.74
CA TRP A 551 15.65 -11.24 1.43
C TRP A 551 16.47 -12.30 2.18
N ARG A 552 15.83 -13.22 2.90
CA ARG A 552 16.53 -14.30 3.62
C ARG A 552 17.26 -15.24 2.68
N ILE A 553 16.69 -15.56 1.52
CA ILE A 553 17.36 -16.40 0.52
C ILE A 553 18.62 -15.72 0.01
N ARG A 554 18.53 -14.43 -0.34
CA ARG A 554 19.67 -13.65 -0.84
C ARG A 554 20.77 -13.49 0.21
N ASN A 555 20.41 -13.26 1.47
CA ASN A 555 21.37 -12.90 2.53
C ASN A 555 21.79 -14.06 3.46
N GLY A 556 21.10 -15.21 3.45
CA GLY A 556 21.37 -16.32 4.36
C GLY A 556 22.34 -17.38 3.81
N SER A 557 22.93 -18.19 4.67
CA SER A 557 23.94 -19.20 4.31
C SER A 557 23.36 -20.57 3.92
N TRP A 558 22.04 -20.65 3.70
CA TRP A 558 21.30 -21.91 3.50
C TRP A 558 21.84 -22.81 2.36
N ALA A 559 22.47 -22.24 1.34
CA ALA A 559 23.00 -23.00 0.19
C ALA A 559 24.24 -23.85 0.56
N GLU A 560 24.91 -23.53 1.66
CA GLU A 560 26.04 -24.29 2.20
C GLU A 560 25.62 -25.68 2.69
N LEU A 561 24.35 -25.86 3.07
CA LEU A 561 23.76 -27.15 3.45
C LEU A 561 23.60 -28.13 2.28
N HIS A 562 23.79 -27.64 1.05
CA HIS A 562 23.64 -28.39 -0.20
C HIS A 562 22.35 -29.23 -0.26
N PRO A 563 21.18 -28.61 -0.02
CA PRO A 563 19.92 -29.35 0.03
C PRO A 563 19.60 -30.04 -1.30
N LYS A 564 19.09 -31.27 -1.25
CA LYS A 564 18.53 -31.91 -2.45
C LYS A 564 17.24 -31.23 -2.87
N TYR A 565 16.36 -30.95 -1.91
CA TYR A 565 15.06 -30.33 -2.12
C TYR A 565 14.88 -29.05 -1.30
N VAL A 566 14.23 -28.06 -1.91
CA VAL A 566 13.68 -26.89 -1.22
C VAL A 566 12.18 -26.82 -1.46
N VAL A 567 11.41 -26.71 -0.39
CA VAL A 567 9.95 -26.54 -0.42
C VAL A 567 9.59 -25.11 -0.07
N ILE A 568 8.73 -24.47 -0.85
CA ILE A 568 8.29 -23.08 -0.64
C ILE A 568 6.78 -23.06 -0.34
N THR A 569 6.43 -22.75 0.91
CA THR A 569 5.04 -22.54 1.38
C THR A 569 4.89 -21.11 1.90
N ILE A 570 4.56 -20.17 1.02
CA ILE A 570 4.58 -18.73 1.33
C ILE A 570 3.48 -17.99 0.55
N GLY A 571 3.11 -16.81 1.04
CA GLY A 571 2.16 -15.90 0.37
C GLY A 571 0.88 -15.64 1.15
N VAL A 572 0.50 -16.50 2.12
CA VAL A 572 -0.77 -16.30 2.86
C VAL A 572 -0.77 -15.00 3.68
N ASN A 573 0.39 -14.57 4.20
CA ASN A 573 0.54 -13.31 4.94
C ASN A 573 0.53 -12.07 4.04
N ASN A 574 0.65 -12.24 2.73
CA ASN A 574 0.44 -11.16 1.76
C ASN A 574 -1.06 -10.95 1.49
N ILE A 575 -1.92 -11.92 1.83
CA ILE A 575 -3.38 -11.81 1.64
C ILE A 575 -4.00 -11.16 2.89
N PRO A 576 -4.83 -10.10 2.76
CA PRO A 576 -5.32 -9.45 1.54
C PRO A 576 -4.54 -8.18 1.15
N ALA A 577 -3.39 -7.91 1.81
CA ALA A 577 -2.67 -6.64 1.67
C ALA A 577 -2.09 -6.40 0.26
N ASP A 578 -1.69 -7.47 -0.43
CA ASP A 578 -1.06 -7.43 -1.76
C ASP A 578 -1.99 -8.06 -2.81
N GLN A 579 -1.93 -7.56 -4.04
CA GLN A 579 -2.72 -8.07 -5.16
C GLN A 579 -2.24 -9.45 -5.63
N VAL A 580 -3.13 -10.21 -6.29
CA VAL A 580 -2.82 -11.54 -6.87
C VAL A 580 -1.52 -11.53 -7.69
N ALA A 581 -1.36 -10.54 -8.58
CA ALA A 581 -0.17 -10.42 -9.42
C ALA A 581 1.10 -10.09 -8.61
N GLU A 582 0.96 -9.29 -7.56
CA GLU A 582 2.07 -8.92 -6.66
C GLU A 582 2.60 -10.15 -5.92
N ILE A 583 1.68 -10.91 -5.31
CA ILE A 583 1.98 -12.16 -4.59
C ILE A 583 2.62 -13.19 -5.54
N PHE A 584 2.03 -13.38 -6.73
CA PHE A 584 2.54 -14.28 -7.74
C PHE A 584 4.00 -13.95 -8.12
N GLN A 585 4.28 -12.67 -8.43
CA GLN A 585 5.64 -12.21 -8.75
C GLN A 585 6.60 -12.38 -7.55
N GLY A 586 6.13 -12.19 -6.32
CA GLY A 586 6.90 -12.47 -5.12
C GLY A 586 7.30 -13.95 -5.01
N ILE A 587 6.37 -14.87 -5.27
CA ILE A 587 6.62 -16.33 -5.22
C ILE A 587 7.56 -16.77 -6.35
N THR A 588 7.34 -16.33 -7.59
CA THR A 588 8.24 -16.70 -8.70
C THR A 588 9.63 -16.08 -8.53
N GLY A 589 9.70 -14.86 -7.97
CA GLY A 589 10.96 -14.21 -7.63
C GLY A 589 11.77 -14.95 -6.56
N ILE A 590 11.12 -15.67 -5.64
CA ILE A 590 11.80 -16.57 -4.70
C ILE A 590 12.50 -17.71 -5.45
N VAL A 591 11.84 -18.30 -6.46
CA VAL A 591 12.43 -19.38 -7.27
C VAL A 591 13.66 -18.87 -8.01
N GLU A 592 13.61 -17.66 -8.55
CA GLU A 592 14.76 -16.99 -9.18
C GLU A 592 15.91 -16.79 -8.19
N ASP A 593 15.62 -16.29 -6.99
CA ASP A 593 16.63 -16.04 -5.96
C ASP A 593 17.31 -17.34 -5.50
N ILE A 594 16.56 -18.44 -5.35
CA ILE A 594 17.12 -19.77 -5.02
C ILE A 594 18.00 -20.25 -6.16
N ARG A 595 17.53 -20.18 -7.40
CA ARG A 595 18.27 -20.62 -8.59
C ARG A 595 19.58 -19.86 -8.78
N ALA A 596 19.58 -18.56 -8.49
CA ALA A 596 20.76 -17.73 -8.55
C ALA A 596 21.83 -18.15 -7.52
N LYS A 597 21.41 -18.72 -6.38
CA LYS A 597 22.30 -19.09 -5.28
C LYS A 597 22.73 -20.56 -5.29
N ASP A 598 21.82 -21.47 -5.65
CA ASP A 598 22.15 -22.86 -5.95
C ASP A 598 21.28 -23.37 -7.12
N SER A 599 21.92 -23.67 -8.25
CA SER A 599 21.24 -24.16 -9.45
C SER A 599 20.95 -25.67 -9.41
N ARG A 600 21.51 -26.41 -8.44
CA ARG A 600 21.42 -27.87 -8.34
C ARG A 600 20.17 -28.34 -7.59
N VAL A 601 19.67 -27.53 -6.65
CA VAL A 601 18.56 -27.91 -5.78
C VAL A 601 17.26 -28.13 -6.56
N LYS A 602 16.49 -29.16 -6.21
CA LYS A 602 15.13 -29.36 -6.72
C LYS A 602 14.15 -28.48 -5.92
N ILE A 603 13.34 -27.67 -6.58
CA ILE A 603 12.43 -26.73 -5.93
C ILE A 603 10.98 -27.21 -6.08
N LEU A 604 10.27 -27.37 -4.97
CA LEU A 604 8.83 -27.61 -4.93
C LEU A 604 8.12 -26.35 -4.44
N VAL A 605 7.33 -25.74 -5.33
CA VAL A 605 6.48 -24.60 -5.00
C VAL A 605 5.11 -25.10 -4.60
N VAL A 606 4.74 -24.89 -3.34
CA VAL A 606 3.38 -25.15 -2.84
C VAL A 606 2.52 -23.91 -3.02
N GLY A 607 3.08 -22.72 -2.72
CA GLY A 607 2.32 -21.46 -2.68
C GLY A 607 1.66 -21.22 -1.32
N PRO A 608 0.67 -20.30 -1.23
CA PRO A 608 -0.08 -20.08 0.00
C PRO A 608 -0.91 -21.34 0.35
N LEU A 609 -1.19 -21.58 1.63
CA LEU A 609 -2.19 -22.58 2.02
C LEU A 609 -3.59 -21.94 2.06
N PRO A 610 -4.67 -22.74 2.04
CA PRO A 610 -6.02 -22.21 2.08
C PRO A 610 -6.25 -21.31 3.29
N THR A 611 -7.05 -20.26 3.10
CA THR A 611 -7.29 -19.25 4.13
C THR A 611 -8.74 -18.76 4.10
N LYS A 612 -9.29 -18.54 5.29
CA LYS A 612 -10.65 -18.03 5.56
C LYS A 612 -11.77 -18.84 4.87
N ASP A 613 -13.00 -18.37 5.08
CA ASP A 613 -14.20 -18.95 4.47
C ASP A 613 -14.15 -18.91 2.93
N ARG A 614 -14.75 -19.90 2.27
CA ARG A 614 -14.72 -20.03 0.80
C ARG A 614 -15.30 -18.85 0.04
N THR A 615 -16.20 -18.07 0.65
CA THR A 615 -16.84 -16.90 0.03
C THR A 615 -16.05 -15.61 0.21
N SER A 616 -15.01 -15.64 1.06
CA SER A 616 -14.20 -14.47 1.40
C SER A 616 -13.33 -14.00 0.24
N GLU A 617 -12.95 -12.72 0.28
CA GLU A 617 -11.98 -12.16 -0.67
C GLU A 617 -10.61 -12.82 -0.54
N ASN A 618 -10.19 -13.16 0.68
CA ASN A 618 -8.95 -13.89 0.93
C ASN A 618 -8.91 -15.22 0.17
N ARG A 619 -10.02 -15.96 0.15
CA ARG A 619 -10.09 -17.23 -0.57
C ARG A 619 -10.03 -17.03 -2.09
N ARG A 620 -10.71 -16.01 -2.62
CA ARG A 620 -10.62 -15.65 -4.05
C ARG A 620 -9.19 -15.30 -4.46
N THR A 621 -8.47 -14.52 -3.65
CA THR A 621 -7.06 -14.19 -3.89
C THR A 621 -6.19 -15.44 -3.88
N PHE A 622 -6.37 -16.33 -2.90
CA PHE A 622 -5.70 -17.64 -2.85
C PHE A 622 -5.92 -18.43 -4.15
N ASP A 623 -7.16 -18.61 -4.59
CA ASP A 623 -7.48 -19.40 -5.78
C ASP A 623 -6.88 -18.79 -7.06
N HIS A 624 -6.90 -17.47 -7.18
CA HIS A 624 -6.31 -16.79 -8.33
C HIS A 624 -4.77 -16.88 -8.35
N VAL A 625 -4.10 -16.81 -7.19
CA VAL A 625 -2.65 -17.02 -7.11
C VAL A 625 -2.30 -18.44 -7.55
N HIS A 626 -3.01 -19.46 -7.06
CA HIS A 626 -2.76 -20.84 -7.47
C HIS A 626 -3.02 -21.08 -8.96
N LYS A 627 -4.06 -20.46 -9.52
CA LYS A 627 -4.33 -20.52 -10.96
C LYS A 627 -3.16 -19.96 -11.78
N LEU A 628 -2.53 -18.88 -11.33
CA LEU A 628 -1.34 -18.32 -11.99
C LEU A 628 -0.12 -19.24 -11.83
N LEU A 629 0.11 -19.79 -10.64
CA LEU A 629 1.19 -20.74 -10.40
C LEU A 629 1.05 -21.99 -11.28
N ALA A 630 -0.16 -22.55 -11.40
CA ALA A 630 -0.44 -23.70 -12.25
C ALA A 630 -0.17 -23.44 -13.75
N ALA A 631 -0.35 -22.20 -14.20
CA ALA A 631 -0.11 -21.79 -15.59
C ALA A 631 1.34 -21.36 -15.87
N PHE A 632 2.16 -21.21 -14.82
CA PHE A 632 3.51 -20.66 -14.96
C PHE A 632 4.52 -21.74 -15.39
N PRO A 633 5.31 -21.52 -16.45
CA PRO A 633 6.34 -22.45 -16.88
C PRO A 633 7.58 -22.32 -15.98
N PHE A 634 7.58 -23.04 -14.85
CA PHE A 634 8.71 -23.04 -13.92
C PHE A 634 10.02 -23.49 -14.60
N PRO A 635 11.18 -22.92 -14.21
CA PRO A 635 12.47 -23.30 -14.77
C PRO A 635 12.81 -24.75 -14.42
N LYS A 636 13.70 -25.37 -15.20
CA LYS A 636 14.14 -26.76 -15.00
C LYS A 636 14.53 -27.01 -13.53
N GLY A 637 14.03 -28.12 -12.98
CA GLY A 637 14.26 -28.52 -11.59
C GLY A 637 13.37 -27.79 -10.58
N ALA A 638 12.49 -26.88 -10.99
CA ALA A 638 11.43 -26.32 -10.16
C ALA A 638 10.07 -26.80 -10.67
N ILE A 639 9.19 -27.21 -9.77
CA ILE A 639 7.81 -27.61 -10.08
C ILE A 639 6.83 -26.94 -9.12
N TYR A 640 5.61 -26.70 -9.58
CA TYR A 640 4.49 -26.35 -8.72
C TYR A 640 3.61 -27.58 -8.49
N ASP A 641 3.20 -27.79 -7.24
CA ASP A 641 2.24 -28.81 -6.87
C ASP A 641 1.02 -28.19 -6.17
N PRO A 642 -0.22 -28.50 -6.61
CA PRO A 642 -1.45 -27.94 -6.04
C PRO A 642 -1.88 -28.61 -4.73
N LEU A 643 -1.00 -29.29 -3.99
CA LEU A 643 -1.33 -30.00 -2.75
C LEU A 643 -2.05 -29.15 -1.70
N ALA A 644 -1.94 -27.81 -1.76
CA ALA A 644 -2.70 -26.91 -0.90
C ALA A 644 -4.22 -27.17 -0.96
N TYR A 645 -4.74 -27.56 -2.13
CA TYR A 645 -6.15 -27.94 -2.30
C TYR A 645 -6.51 -29.25 -1.61
N GLY A 646 -5.53 -30.13 -1.35
CA GLY A 646 -5.74 -31.37 -0.61
C GLY A 646 -6.05 -31.18 0.88
N LEU A 647 -5.88 -29.96 1.41
CA LEU A 647 -6.23 -29.60 2.78
C LEU A 647 -7.71 -29.17 2.93
N LEU A 648 -8.47 -29.18 1.85
CA LEU A 648 -9.88 -28.81 1.82
C LEU A 648 -10.76 -30.05 1.85
N ASP A 649 -11.98 -29.92 2.37
CA ASP A 649 -12.97 -30.97 2.21
C ASP A 649 -13.55 -31.02 0.79
N ALA A 650 -14.45 -31.98 0.56
CA ALA A 650 -15.11 -32.17 -0.74
C ALA A 650 -15.98 -30.98 -1.18
N ASN A 651 -16.37 -30.08 -0.27
CA ASN A 651 -17.13 -28.86 -0.55
C ASN A 651 -16.20 -27.66 -0.81
N GLY A 652 -14.88 -27.83 -0.62
CA GLY A 652 -13.89 -26.77 -0.69
C GLY A 652 -13.78 -25.95 0.60
N ASP A 653 -14.40 -26.39 1.69
CA ASP A 653 -14.37 -25.72 2.99
C ASP A 653 -13.13 -26.14 3.80
N LEU A 654 -12.78 -25.33 4.80
CA LEU A 654 -11.69 -25.63 5.74
C LEU A 654 -12.18 -26.67 6.76
N PRO A 655 -11.60 -27.88 6.82
CA PRO A 655 -11.99 -28.86 7.82
C PRO A 655 -11.68 -28.34 9.23
N ALA A 656 -12.67 -28.41 10.13
CA ALA A 656 -12.56 -27.84 11.48
C ALA A 656 -11.49 -28.51 12.36
N ASN A 657 -11.11 -29.75 12.04
CA ASN A 657 -10.01 -30.45 12.69
C ASN A 657 -8.64 -30.17 12.02
N TYR A 658 -8.62 -29.63 10.80
CA TYR A 658 -7.36 -29.29 10.11
C TYR A 658 -6.93 -27.85 10.38
N PHE A 659 -7.87 -26.92 10.53
CA PHE A 659 -7.59 -25.50 10.71
C PHE A 659 -8.03 -24.99 12.07
N SER A 660 -7.25 -24.07 12.61
CA SER A 660 -7.61 -23.30 13.78
C SER A 660 -8.79 -22.37 13.47
N LYS A 661 -9.41 -21.81 14.52
CA LYS A 661 -10.55 -20.87 14.38
C LYS A 661 -10.22 -19.59 13.62
N ASP A 662 -8.94 -19.27 13.48
CA ASP A 662 -8.52 -18.12 12.66
C ASP A 662 -8.65 -18.38 11.14
N GLY A 663 -8.87 -19.63 10.73
CA GLY A 663 -8.95 -20.04 9.33
C GLY A 663 -7.64 -19.85 8.57
N ILE A 664 -6.49 -19.91 9.24
CA ILE A 664 -5.16 -19.78 8.62
C ILE A 664 -4.23 -20.89 9.11
N HIS A 665 -4.08 -21.04 10.42
CA HIS A 665 -3.08 -21.96 10.98
C HIS A 665 -3.61 -23.38 11.05
N LEU A 666 -2.75 -24.36 10.76
CA LEU A 666 -3.09 -25.77 10.85
C LEU A 666 -3.08 -26.26 12.31
N LEU A 667 -3.96 -27.22 12.59
CA LEU A 667 -3.98 -28.06 13.79
C LEU A 667 -3.18 -29.35 13.52
N PRO A 668 -2.89 -30.18 14.56
CA PRO A 668 -2.12 -31.41 14.37
C PRO A 668 -2.61 -32.32 13.23
N ASP A 669 -3.92 -32.57 13.10
CA ASP A 669 -4.48 -33.37 12.00
C ASP A 669 -4.23 -32.72 10.63
N GLY A 670 -4.31 -31.40 10.55
CA GLY A 670 -4.01 -30.65 9.33
C GLY A 670 -2.53 -30.75 8.94
N TYR A 671 -1.62 -30.75 9.93
CA TYR A 671 -0.20 -31.01 9.67
C TYR A 671 0.08 -32.45 9.26
N ALA A 672 -0.64 -33.44 9.81
CA ALA A 672 -0.53 -34.83 9.40
C ALA A 672 -0.92 -35.01 7.92
N GLU A 673 -2.03 -34.41 7.50
CA GLU A 673 -2.43 -34.44 6.09
C GLU A 673 -1.45 -33.65 5.21
N TYR A 674 -0.98 -32.48 5.67
CA TYR A 674 0.01 -31.70 4.94
C TYR A 674 1.32 -32.47 4.73
N ALA A 675 1.85 -33.11 5.77
CA ALA A 675 3.06 -33.91 5.69
C ALA A 675 2.90 -35.08 4.71
N ARG A 676 1.76 -35.78 4.75
CA ARG A 676 1.42 -36.88 3.84
C ARG A 676 1.38 -36.44 2.38
N LEU A 677 0.71 -35.31 2.10
CA LEU A 677 0.61 -34.74 0.76
C LEU A 677 1.97 -34.26 0.24
N LEU A 678 2.75 -33.59 1.10
CA LEU A 678 4.08 -33.10 0.76
C LEU A 678 5.05 -34.25 0.46
N ARG A 679 5.04 -35.32 1.26
CA ARG A 679 5.85 -36.52 1.04
C ARG A 679 5.58 -37.11 -0.34
N LYS A 680 4.29 -37.27 -0.66
CA LYS A 680 3.85 -37.79 -1.98
C LYS A 680 4.36 -36.91 -3.14
N ALA A 681 4.25 -35.59 -3.02
CA ALA A 681 4.71 -34.66 -4.08
C ALA A 681 6.23 -34.73 -4.29
N LEU A 682 7.01 -34.86 -3.20
CA LEU A 682 8.46 -34.97 -3.26
C LEU A 682 8.94 -36.31 -3.85
N GLU A 683 8.26 -37.41 -3.53
CA GLU A 683 8.54 -38.73 -4.13
C GLU A 683 8.32 -38.72 -5.64
N GLN A 684 7.25 -38.09 -6.11
CA GLN A 684 6.96 -37.92 -7.54
C GLN A 684 7.99 -37.03 -8.26
N MET A 685 8.68 -36.15 -7.54
CA MET A 685 9.76 -35.32 -8.08
C MET A 685 11.12 -36.05 -8.09
N HIS A 686 11.23 -37.14 -7.32
CA HIS A 686 12.44 -37.95 -7.25
C HIS A 686 12.57 -38.89 -8.44
N GLU A 687 11.46 -39.53 -8.82
CA GLU A 687 11.27 -40.33 -10.04
C GLU A 687 11.48 -39.50 -11.32
#